data_AF-A0A7R8UY44-F1
#
_entry.id   AF-A0A7R8UY44-F1
#
_cell.length_a   1.000
_cell.length_b   1.000
_cell.length_c   1.000
_cell.angle_alpha   90.00
_cell.angle_beta   90.00
_cell.angle_gamma   90.00
#
_symmetry.space_group_name_H-M   'P 1'
#
loop_
_entity.id
_entity.type
_entity.pdbx_description
1 polymer ?
#
loop_
_entity_poly.entity_id
_entity_poly.type
_entity_poly.pdbx_seq_one_letter_code
_entity_poly.pdbx_strand_id
1 'polypeptide(L)'
;MDSLFKTFSGPPKPNQCRVYWGLNKEYEAYAVVGIGDPKTVSKLECINAEKEVIRAAAAVGVNTLVAQNVLDIEVESLGGAECTAVGALLGTFKYQDLKAKDKRSPKPKIQLRSDSDDADGWKRGKILANAQNYTRVLMETPANLMTPTIFAEKVKNHFQKCNIDVKIEAHDADWARELGMNAFLSVASGSDQPPVFLEMTYSKGKSDDPFICLVGKGVTFDSGGISIKPAAGMADMRADMGGAANLVGALAAISQLKLPVNVKALIPLTENLINGHATKPGDVVRAMNGKTICVDNTDAEGRLILADALCYAERFKPKFILDIATLTGAIIVALGNCVAAAYCTDESLWKNLEAAGADTGDRMWRMPLFSNYNKMVTDYESYDLQNTGKKGAGSCTAAAFLREFVPENTPWIHIDMAGMMTACDDQLYTNGKMMPGRPMRTLVELPIYYRFTLFLHFLPSSGPPKSNKTLVYWGLSDKHEAVTVVGVSNPRKVSKLECINAENEVIRTAAAVGARRLISENVFNIEMESFDNAECAAVGALLATYKYQELKQKAKQSPTPKICLSEGANNPGDIDGWKRGKILAKAQNFARGLMEAPANLMTPTIFAETTKARLTKCGDVDVVIHDANWARELGMNSFLSVASGSDEPPVFLEITYSKSDPGDPYICLVGKGVTFDCGGISIKPAATMADMRADMGGAANVVGTIAAVSHLNLPVNIKGLIPLTENLINGHATKPGDVVKAMNGKTICVDNTDAEGRLILADALCYAGKFKPKFILDIATLTGAVTVALGNCAAAAYCNDDALWQKLEIAGANTGDRMWRMPLFSHYSRQMTNYESYDLHNAGKKGGGSCTAAAFLREFVPKDTPWIHIDMAGIKGPSDDQIYTLGRSMTGRPMRTLVEFIYKCSKM
;
A
#
# COMPACT_ATOMS: atom_id res chain seq x y z
N MET A 1 -10.22 25.79 39.90
CA MET A 1 -10.50 25.49 38.48
C MET A 1 -11.99 25.41 38.21
N ASP A 2 -12.74 24.55 38.90
CA ASP A 2 -14.20 24.41 38.68
C ASP A 2 -15.02 25.68 38.94
N SER A 3 -14.60 26.53 39.88
CA SER A 3 -15.20 27.86 40.08
C SER A 3 -14.90 28.83 38.94
N LEU A 4 -13.70 28.77 38.34
CA LEU A 4 -13.25 29.60 37.20
C LEU A 4 -13.96 29.24 35.90
N PHE A 5 -14.14 27.95 35.61
CA PHE A 5 -14.85 27.49 34.41
C PHE A 5 -16.35 27.84 34.42
N LYS A 6 -16.95 27.94 35.61
CA LYS A 6 -18.33 28.42 35.78
C LYS A 6 -18.49 29.92 35.50
N THR A 7 -17.43 30.71 35.61
CA THR A 7 -17.46 32.17 35.42
C THR A 7 -17.09 32.61 33.99
N PHE A 8 -16.28 31.83 33.26
CA PHE A 8 -15.78 32.20 31.92
C PHE A 8 -15.94 31.08 30.87
N SER A 9 -17.03 31.12 30.09
CA SER A 9 -17.24 30.42 28.80
C SER A 9 -16.91 28.90 28.70
N GLY A 10 -16.88 28.16 29.81
CA GLY A 10 -16.66 26.70 29.85
C GLY A 10 -15.21 26.26 29.57
N PRO A 11 -14.88 24.96 29.66
CA PRO A 11 -13.52 24.44 29.41
C PRO A 11 -13.10 24.61 27.93
N PRO A 12 -11.78 24.70 27.62
CA PRO A 12 -11.30 24.74 26.24
C PRO A 12 -11.69 23.47 25.48
N LYS A 13 -11.96 23.59 24.17
CA LYS A 13 -12.16 22.42 23.28
C LYS A 13 -10.84 21.65 23.10
N PRO A 14 -10.87 20.39 22.61
CA PRO A 14 -9.66 19.62 22.34
C PRO A 14 -8.62 20.41 21.52
N ASN A 15 -7.36 20.34 21.94
CA ASN A 15 -6.22 21.07 21.35
C ASN A 15 -6.32 22.60 21.36
N GLN A 16 -7.27 23.19 22.11
CA GLN A 16 -7.32 24.62 22.37
C GLN A 16 -6.74 24.92 23.75
N CYS A 17 -6.02 26.05 23.87
CA CYS A 17 -5.46 26.53 25.12
C CYS A 17 -6.00 27.90 25.50
N ARG A 18 -6.19 28.13 26.80
CA ARG A 18 -6.44 29.46 27.38
C ARG A 18 -5.39 29.74 28.45
N VAL A 19 -4.84 30.95 28.43
CA VAL A 19 -3.86 31.42 29.42
C VAL A 19 -4.55 32.36 30.41
N TYR A 20 -4.35 32.11 31.70
CA TYR A 20 -4.83 32.96 32.78
C TYR A 20 -3.65 33.52 33.57
N TRP A 21 -3.73 34.78 33.98
CA TRP A 21 -2.68 35.48 34.72
C TRP A 21 -3.18 35.86 36.12
N GLY A 22 -2.28 35.87 37.11
CA GLY A 22 -2.56 36.39 38.44
C GLY A 22 -3.62 35.62 39.23
N LEU A 23 -3.83 34.32 38.96
CA LEU A 23 -4.82 33.51 39.67
C LEU A 23 -4.41 33.22 41.13
N ASN A 24 -3.11 33.14 41.42
CA ASN A 24 -2.57 33.07 42.78
C ASN A 24 -1.14 33.66 42.82
N LYS A 25 -0.48 33.60 43.99
CA LYS A 25 0.91 34.09 44.17
C LYS A 25 1.99 33.06 43.79
N GLU A 26 1.61 31.83 43.47
CA GLU A 26 2.51 30.70 43.26
C GLU A 26 3.00 30.62 41.81
N TYR A 27 2.11 30.88 40.84
CA TYR A 27 2.45 30.90 39.41
C TYR A 27 1.99 32.20 38.74
N GLU A 28 2.84 32.75 37.88
CA GLU A 28 2.54 33.98 37.12
C GLU A 28 1.42 33.77 36.08
N ALA A 29 1.41 32.60 35.44
CA ALA A 29 0.47 32.24 34.38
C ALA A 29 0.09 30.75 34.44
N TYR A 30 -1.13 30.45 33.98
CA TYR A 30 -1.67 29.11 33.86
C TYR A 30 -2.17 28.87 32.44
N ALA A 31 -1.61 27.87 31.74
CA ALA A 31 -2.15 27.38 30.48
C ALA A 31 -3.08 26.19 30.74
N VAL A 32 -4.37 26.38 30.48
CA VAL A 32 -5.37 25.33 30.53
C VAL A 32 -5.62 24.84 29.11
N VAL A 33 -5.45 23.54 28.87
CA VAL A 33 -5.62 22.92 27.55
C VAL A 33 -6.78 21.94 27.57
N GLY A 34 -7.61 21.96 26.53
CA GLY A 34 -8.66 20.97 26.35
C GLY A 34 -8.08 19.66 25.83
N ILE A 35 -8.31 18.56 26.56
CA ILE A 35 -7.90 17.20 26.17
C ILE A 35 -9.02 16.44 25.44
N GLY A 36 -10.31 16.76 25.69
CA GLY A 36 -11.44 16.02 25.12
C GLY A 36 -11.76 14.70 25.84
N ASP A 37 -12.54 13.82 25.20
CA ASP A 37 -12.80 12.45 25.67
C ASP A 37 -11.82 11.48 25.00
N PRO A 38 -10.83 10.94 25.72
CA PRO A 38 -9.73 10.14 25.15
C PRO A 38 -10.10 8.68 24.83
N LYS A 39 -11.38 8.30 24.82
CA LYS A 39 -11.80 6.90 24.69
C LYS A 39 -11.51 6.30 23.32
N THR A 40 -10.71 5.24 23.38
CA THR A 40 -10.38 4.16 22.42
C THR A 40 -9.38 4.43 21.29
N VAL A 41 -8.40 3.51 21.18
CA VAL A 41 -7.57 3.27 19.99
C VAL A 41 -8.50 3.24 18.78
N SER A 42 -8.41 4.25 17.92
CA SER A 42 -9.08 4.18 16.63
C SER A 42 -8.38 3.08 15.82
N LYS A 43 -9.05 1.93 15.64
CA LYS A 43 -8.59 0.86 14.74
C LYS A 43 -8.33 1.37 13.32
N LEU A 44 -8.98 2.47 12.94
CA LEU A 44 -8.80 3.13 11.65
C LEU A 44 -7.47 3.89 11.54
N GLU A 45 -6.96 4.42 12.66
CA GLU A 45 -5.80 5.34 12.68
C GLU A 45 -4.49 4.66 13.08
N CYS A 46 -4.52 3.41 13.53
CA CYS A 46 -3.34 2.61 13.94
C CYS A 46 -2.45 3.30 15.00
N ILE A 47 -3.05 4.09 15.90
CA ILE A 47 -2.36 4.79 17.00
C ILE A 47 -3.10 4.65 18.33
N ASN A 48 -2.36 4.77 19.42
CA ASN A 48 -2.92 4.90 20.76
C ASN A 48 -3.45 6.33 20.98
N ALA A 49 -4.77 6.51 20.77
CA ALA A 49 -5.43 7.82 20.81
C ALA A 49 -5.27 8.54 22.16
N GLU A 50 -5.31 7.81 23.27
CA GLU A 50 -5.15 8.36 24.62
C GLU A 50 -3.76 9.00 24.78
N LYS A 51 -2.71 8.26 24.44
CA LYS A 51 -1.33 8.75 24.48
C LYS A 51 -1.12 9.95 23.55
N GLU A 52 -1.74 9.93 22.37
CA GLU A 52 -1.55 10.98 21.36
C GLU A 52 -2.20 12.31 21.75
N VAL A 53 -3.42 12.25 22.30
CA VAL A 53 -4.13 13.43 22.82
C VAL A 53 -3.32 14.10 23.94
N ILE A 54 -2.73 13.31 24.84
CA ILE A 54 -1.88 13.83 25.93
C ILE A 54 -0.64 14.56 25.37
N ARG A 55 0.06 13.97 24.40
CA ARG A 55 1.23 14.61 23.76
C ARG A 55 0.85 15.93 23.08
N ALA A 56 -0.25 15.93 22.33
CA ALA A 56 -0.74 17.12 21.65
C ALA A 56 -1.11 18.22 22.65
N ALA A 57 -1.85 17.89 23.70
CA ALA A 57 -2.25 18.84 24.73
C ALA A 57 -1.05 19.45 25.47
N ALA A 58 -0.08 18.61 25.87
CA ALA A 58 1.14 19.08 26.50
C ALA A 58 1.94 20.04 25.59
N ALA A 59 2.09 19.70 24.31
CA ALA A 59 2.78 20.56 23.35
C ALA A 59 2.06 21.91 23.16
N VAL A 60 0.73 21.89 23.02
CA VAL A 60 -0.07 23.11 22.85
C VAL A 60 0.05 24.02 24.08
N GLY A 61 -0.11 23.48 25.29
CA GLY A 61 -0.04 24.26 26.52
C GLY A 61 1.32 24.92 26.73
N VAL A 62 2.40 24.13 26.62
CA VAL A 62 3.76 24.63 26.80
C VAL A 62 4.13 25.64 25.70
N ASN A 63 3.82 25.37 24.43
CA ASN A 63 4.10 26.34 23.37
C ASN A 63 3.33 27.65 23.55
N THR A 64 2.12 27.59 24.10
CA THR A 64 1.32 28.80 24.39
C THR A 64 1.99 29.64 25.48
N LEU A 65 2.48 29.02 26.57
CA LEU A 65 3.24 29.72 27.61
C LEU A 65 4.56 30.31 27.09
N VAL A 66 5.31 29.53 26.31
CA VAL A 66 6.56 29.99 25.69
C VAL A 66 6.33 31.17 24.75
N ALA A 67 5.22 31.18 24.00
CA ALA A 67 4.85 32.31 23.14
C ALA A 67 4.55 33.59 23.94
N GLN A 68 4.20 33.47 25.22
CA GLN A 68 4.01 34.58 26.16
C GLN A 68 5.27 34.89 26.99
N ASN A 69 6.43 34.32 26.63
CA ASN A 69 7.70 34.50 27.33
C ASN A 69 7.73 33.96 28.78
N VAL A 70 6.84 33.01 29.10
CA VAL A 70 6.89 32.20 30.33
C VAL A 70 7.82 31.02 30.06
N LEU A 71 8.93 30.93 30.81
CA LEU A 71 10.05 30.02 30.49
C LEU A 71 10.37 29.01 31.59
N ASP A 72 9.89 29.19 32.81
CA ASP A 72 9.95 28.16 33.87
C ASP A 72 8.54 27.57 34.02
N ILE A 73 8.35 26.35 33.54
CA ILE A 73 7.03 25.74 33.32
C ILE A 73 6.95 24.42 34.10
N GLU A 74 5.95 24.33 34.96
CA GLU A 74 5.51 23.08 35.56
C GLU A 74 4.30 22.53 34.82
N VAL A 75 4.32 21.24 34.50
CA VAL A 75 3.26 20.56 33.76
C VAL A 75 2.69 19.42 34.61
N GLU A 76 1.37 19.33 34.67
CA GLU A 76 0.68 18.18 35.27
C GLU A 76 0.90 16.91 34.42
N SER A 77 0.69 15.72 34.98
CA SER A 77 0.85 14.47 34.21
C SER A 77 -0.16 14.33 33.05
N LEU A 78 -1.27 15.08 33.08
CA LEU A 78 -2.38 15.01 32.11
C LEU A 78 -2.95 13.59 31.92
N GLY A 79 -2.79 12.71 32.91
CA GLY A 79 -3.18 11.29 32.83
C GLY A 79 -2.10 10.33 32.34
N GLY A 80 -0.91 10.82 31.98
CA GLY A 80 0.25 9.97 31.63
C GLY A 80 1.54 10.77 31.50
N ALA A 81 2.41 10.74 32.52
CA ALA A 81 3.55 11.66 32.61
C ALA A 81 4.60 11.43 31.52
N GLU A 82 4.75 10.19 31.02
CA GLU A 82 5.64 9.87 29.90
C GLU A 82 5.23 10.62 28.62
N CYS A 83 3.94 10.52 28.24
CA CYS A 83 3.42 11.15 27.04
C CYS A 83 3.40 12.69 27.17
N THR A 84 3.15 13.20 28.38
CA THR A 84 3.23 14.63 28.67
C THR A 84 4.67 15.15 28.50
N ALA A 85 5.67 14.48 29.06
CA ALA A 85 7.08 14.85 28.85
C ALA A 85 7.45 14.85 27.36
N VAL A 86 7.04 13.82 26.63
CA VAL A 86 7.27 13.72 25.18
C VAL A 86 6.65 14.89 24.43
N GLY A 87 5.35 15.15 24.64
CA GLY A 87 4.65 16.25 23.97
C GLY A 87 5.28 17.61 24.26
N ALA A 88 5.51 17.92 25.54
CA ALA A 88 6.07 19.19 25.99
C ALA A 88 7.48 19.47 25.43
N LEU A 89 8.37 18.47 25.49
CA LEU A 89 9.78 18.63 25.11
C LEU A 89 9.99 18.55 23.59
N LEU A 90 9.19 17.75 22.87
CA LEU A 90 9.24 17.72 21.41
C LEU A 90 8.59 18.97 20.80
N GLY A 91 7.48 19.45 21.40
CA GLY A 91 6.74 20.61 20.90
C GLY A 91 7.53 21.92 20.99
N THR A 92 8.46 22.03 21.94
CA THR A 92 9.29 23.23 22.16
C THR A 92 10.66 23.17 21.48
N PHE A 93 10.94 22.12 20.71
CA PHE A 93 12.20 21.98 20.00
C PHE A 93 12.42 23.11 18.98
N LYS A 94 13.64 23.65 18.99
CA LYS A 94 14.12 24.60 17.98
C LYS A 94 15.57 24.33 17.65
N TYR A 95 15.87 24.11 16.37
CA TYR A 95 17.23 24.18 15.86
C TYR A 95 17.63 25.64 15.61
N GLN A 96 18.56 26.17 16.40
CA GLN A 96 18.98 27.57 16.33
C GLN A 96 20.48 27.77 16.58
N ASP A 97 21.25 26.68 16.51
CA ASP A 97 22.69 26.69 16.82
C ASP A 97 23.51 27.50 15.81
N LEU A 98 22.97 27.73 14.62
CA LEU A 98 23.56 28.58 13.57
C LEU A 98 23.03 30.02 13.56
N LYS A 99 22.03 30.34 14.37
CA LYS A 99 21.59 31.74 14.53
C LYS A 99 22.61 32.51 15.37
N ALA A 100 22.79 33.79 15.06
CA ALA A 100 23.52 34.72 15.92
C ALA A 100 22.97 34.67 17.36
N LYS A 101 23.85 34.76 18.37
CA LYS A 101 23.49 34.48 19.77
C LYS A 101 22.35 35.37 20.27
N ASP A 102 22.31 36.63 19.86
CA ASP A 102 21.27 37.62 20.17
C ASP A 102 19.93 37.37 19.46
N LYS A 103 19.92 36.55 18.40
CA LYS A 103 18.72 36.17 17.63
C LYS A 103 18.14 34.80 18.04
N ARG A 104 18.74 34.13 19.04
CA ARG A 104 18.24 32.86 19.56
C ARG A 104 17.10 33.11 20.53
N SER A 105 16.04 32.32 20.42
CA SER A 105 15.00 32.29 21.45
C SER A 105 15.54 31.58 22.71
N PRO A 106 15.17 32.01 23.92
CA PRO A 106 15.53 31.29 25.14
C PRO A 106 14.92 29.88 25.15
N LYS A 107 15.62 28.93 25.78
CA LYS A 107 15.13 27.56 25.95
C LYS A 107 14.27 27.50 27.22
N PRO A 108 13.02 27.00 27.15
CA PRO A 108 12.20 26.85 28.34
C PRO A 108 12.75 25.73 29.25
N LYS A 109 12.63 25.92 30.55
CA LYS A 109 12.80 24.91 31.58
C LYS A 109 11.43 24.30 31.85
N ILE A 110 11.31 23.00 31.60
CA ILE A 110 10.04 22.27 31.72
C ILE A 110 10.24 21.12 32.71
N GLN A 111 9.38 21.03 33.72
CA GLN A 111 9.40 20.00 34.75
C GLN A 111 8.00 19.47 35.07
N LEU A 112 7.94 18.25 35.61
CA LEU A 112 6.70 17.69 36.16
C LEU A 112 6.36 18.46 37.44
N ARG A 113 5.08 18.80 37.62
CA ARG A 113 4.59 19.43 38.86
C ARG A 113 4.86 18.50 40.05
N SER A 114 5.26 19.08 41.19
CA SER A 114 5.79 18.33 42.34
C SER A 114 4.79 17.40 43.04
N ASP A 115 3.49 17.58 42.81
CA ASP A 115 2.40 16.78 43.38
C ASP A 115 2.01 15.57 42.51
N SER A 116 2.65 15.36 41.36
CA SER A 116 2.43 14.18 40.52
C SER A 116 3.16 12.95 41.06
N ASP A 117 2.49 11.81 41.03
CA ASP A 117 2.97 10.50 41.49
C ASP A 117 3.76 9.70 40.42
N ASP A 118 3.73 10.10 39.15
CA ASP A 118 4.37 9.40 38.02
C ASP A 118 5.73 10.02 37.60
N ALA A 119 6.64 10.14 38.57
CA ALA A 119 7.99 10.67 38.33
C ALA A 119 8.82 9.78 37.37
N ASP A 120 8.62 8.46 37.42
CA ASP A 120 9.31 7.50 36.57
C ASP A 120 8.84 7.58 35.11
N GLY A 121 7.53 7.72 34.87
CA GLY A 121 6.96 7.97 33.54
C GLY A 121 7.52 9.26 32.95
N TRP A 122 7.55 10.36 33.71
CA TRP A 122 8.16 11.61 33.27
C TRP A 122 9.64 11.46 32.90
N LYS A 123 10.41 10.77 33.74
CA LYS A 123 11.84 10.50 33.50
C LYS A 123 12.05 9.72 32.21
N ARG A 124 11.25 8.68 31.97
CA ARG A 124 11.27 7.90 30.71
C ARG A 124 10.90 8.77 29.52
N GLY A 125 9.81 9.55 29.61
CA GLY A 125 9.37 10.45 28.54
C GLY A 125 10.41 11.50 28.19
N LYS A 126 11.10 12.04 29.19
CA LYS A 126 12.21 13.00 29.01
C LYS A 126 13.40 12.38 28.27
N ILE A 127 13.76 11.13 28.58
CA ILE A 127 14.81 10.40 27.86
C ILE A 127 14.42 10.23 26.38
N LEU A 128 13.20 9.73 26.12
CA LEU A 128 12.69 9.52 24.76
C LEU A 128 12.65 10.83 23.95
N ALA A 129 12.16 11.91 24.55
CA ALA A 129 12.05 13.21 23.88
C ALA A 129 13.43 13.82 23.57
N ASN A 130 14.36 13.75 24.51
CA ASN A 130 15.71 14.29 24.31
C ASN A 130 16.48 13.50 23.25
N ALA A 131 16.37 12.17 23.26
CA ALA A 131 16.94 11.33 22.21
C ALA A 131 16.37 11.67 20.83
N GLN A 132 15.05 11.89 20.73
CA GLN A 132 14.42 12.22 19.44
C GLN A 132 14.81 13.63 18.99
N ASN A 133 14.89 14.59 19.91
CA ASN A 133 15.40 15.92 19.60
C ASN A 133 16.88 15.89 19.17
N TYR A 134 17.68 14.96 19.68
CA TYR A 134 19.04 14.76 19.17
C TYR A 134 19.03 14.20 17.74
N THR A 135 18.15 13.24 17.43
CA THR A 135 17.89 12.81 16.04
C THR A 135 17.54 14.00 15.14
N ARG A 136 16.66 14.90 15.59
CA ARG A 136 16.31 16.14 14.86
C ARG A 136 17.52 17.04 14.64
N VAL A 137 18.40 17.21 15.65
CA VAL A 137 19.63 18.00 15.52
C VAL A 137 20.53 17.45 14.43
N LEU A 138 20.66 16.11 14.33
CA LEU A 138 21.47 15.49 13.29
C LEU A 138 20.88 15.76 11.89
N MET A 139 19.57 15.57 11.72
CA MET A 139 18.88 15.79 10.44
C MET A 139 18.83 17.27 10.03
N GLU A 140 18.65 18.19 10.98
CA GLU A 140 18.55 19.62 10.69
C GLU A 140 19.88 20.29 10.40
N THR A 141 21.00 19.69 10.84
CA THR A 141 22.30 20.29 10.61
C THR A 141 22.58 20.34 9.10
N PRO A 142 22.97 21.50 8.54
CA PRO A 142 23.34 21.60 7.13
C PRO A 142 24.43 20.60 6.75
N ALA A 143 24.34 20.04 5.54
CA ALA A 143 25.25 18.99 5.07
C ALA A 143 26.74 19.38 5.12
N ASN A 144 27.08 20.63 4.80
CA ASN A 144 28.46 21.12 4.91
C ASN A 144 29.01 21.14 6.35
N LEU A 145 28.13 21.00 7.36
CA LEU A 145 28.45 20.89 8.79
C LEU A 145 28.10 19.50 9.36
N MET A 146 27.79 18.54 8.48
CA MET A 146 27.41 17.17 8.83
C MET A 146 27.89 16.21 7.72
N THR A 147 29.17 16.26 7.36
CA THR A 147 29.77 15.25 6.46
C THR A 147 29.86 13.88 7.16
N PRO A 148 30.15 12.78 6.46
CA PRO A 148 30.24 11.44 7.06
C PRO A 148 31.19 11.36 8.26
N THR A 149 32.37 11.98 8.15
CA THR A 149 33.38 12.06 9.21
C THR A 149 32.89 12.89 10.40
N ILE A 150 32.33 14.07 10.13
CA ILE A 150 31.77 14.97 11.17
C ILE A 150 30.62 14.29 11.90
N PHE A 151 29.75 13.55 11.20
CA PHE A 151 28.66 12.80 11.81
C PHE A 151 29.20 11.80 12.84
N ALA A 152 30.17 10.96 12.45
CA ALA A 152 30.76 9.96 13.34
C ALA A 152 31.42 10.61 14.58
N GLU A 153 32.19 11.68 14.39
CA GLU A 153 32.83 12.43 15.48
C GLU A 153 31.80 13.06 16.43
N LYS A 154 30.76 13.70 15.89
CA LYS A 154 29.72 14.37 16.67
C LYS A 154 28.93 13.36 17.52
N VAL A 155 28.62 12.19 16.97
CA VAL A 155 27.99 11.09 17.70
C VAL A 155 28.89 10.60 18.85
N LYS A 156 30.17 10.33 18.58
CA LYS A 156 31.13 9.89 19.61
C LYS A 156 31.26 10.92 20.74
N ASN A 157 31.40 12.20 20.39
CA ASN A 157 31.52 13.29 21.36
C ASN A 157 30.23 13.46 22.19
N HIS A 158 29.06 13.33 21.57
CA HIS A 158 27.78 13.40 22.28
C HIS A 158 27.63 12.25 23.27
N PHE A 159 27.94 11.02 22.86
CA PHE A 159 27.82 9.83 23.70
C PHE A 159 28.77 9.88 24.90
N GLN A 160 30.00 10.33 24.70
CA GLN A 160 30.95 10.57 25.80
C GLN A 160 30.45 11.66 26.75
N LYS A 161 30.02 12.82 26.23
CA LYS A 161 29.55 13.95 27.04
C LYS A 161 28.30 13.60 27.85
N CYS A 162 27.41 12.77 27.31
CA CYS A 162 26.17 12.35 27.96
C CYS A 162 26.30 11.04 28.75
N ASN A 163 27.51 10.47 28.87
CA ASN A 163 27.79 9.20 29.54
C ASN A 163 26.86 8.06 29.07
N ILE A 164 26.70 7.96 27.75
CA ILE A 164 25.90 6.93 27.09
C ILE A 164 26.77 5.70 26.90
N ASP A 165 26.40 4.61 27.56
CA ASP A 165 27.16 3.35 27.56
C ASP A 165 26.88 2.55 26.27
N VAL A 166 27.57 2.92 25.18
CA VAL A 166 27.56 2.26 23.87
C VAL A 166 28.97 2.32 23.30
N LYS A 167 29.51 1.17 22.89
CA LYS A 167 30.81 1.11 22.18
C LYS A 167 30.62 1.61 20.74
N ILE A 168 31.44 2.55 20.29
CA ILE A 168 31.36 3.13 18.94
C ILE A 168 32.69 2.90 18.22
N GLU A 169 32.63 2.26 17.06
CA GLU A 169 33.74 1.97 16.17
C GLU A 169 33.46 2.61 14.81
N ALA A 170 34.40 3.41 14.32
CA ALA A 170 34.30 4.05 13.02
C ALA A 170 35.35 3.44 12.10
N HIS A 171 34.90 2.88 10.99
CA HIS A 171 35.74 2.21 10.00
C HIS A 171 35.83 3.05 8.72
N ASP A 172 36.99 3.06 8.09
CA ASP A 172 37.28 3.85 6.90
C ASP A 172 36.99 3.08 5.59
N ALA A 173 37.30 3.73 4.46
CA ALA A 173 37.12 3.17 3.13
C ALA A 173 38.01 1.94 2.85
N ASP A 174 39.20 1.87 3.46
CA ASP A 174 40.12 0.74 3.26
C ASP A 174 39.57 -0.52 3.93
N TRP A 175 39.08 -0.38 5.16
CA TRP A 175 38.35 -1.45 5.85
C TRP A 175 37.14 -1.95 5.05
N ALA A 176 36.35 -1.04 4.49
CA ALA A 176 35.19 -1.41 3.65
C ALA A 176 35.63 -2.16 2.37
N ARG A 177 36.77 -1.78 1.80
CA ARG A 177 37.33 -2.43 0.60
C ARG A 177 37.84 -3.84 0.89
N GLU A 178 38.50 -4.04 2.04
CA GLU A 178 38.94 -5.37 2.50
C GLU A 178 37.78 -6.35 2.68
N LEU A 179 36.60 -5.85 3.04
CA LEU A 179 35.38 -6.63 3.17
C LEU A 179 34.60 -6.80 1.87
N GLY A 180 35.05 -6.18 0.77
CA GLY A 180 34.36 -6.25 -0.52
C GLY A 180 33.05 -5.46 -0.58
N MET A 181 32.90 -4.40 0.23
CA MET A 181 31.72 -3.54 0.27
C MET A 181 31.66 -2.56 -0.92
N ASN A 182 31.73 -3.08 -2.14
CA ASN A 182 31.85 -2.23 -3.33
C ASN A 182 30.54 -1.52 -3.68
N ALA A 183 29.38 -1.98 -3.20
CA ALA A 183 28.12 -1.25 -3.42
C ALA A 183 28.11 0.03 -2.58
N PHE A 184 28.53 -0.03 -1.31
CA PHE A 184 28.74 1.15 -0.46
C PHE A 184 29.80 2.10 -1.03
N LEU A 185 30.97 1.57 -1.38
CA LEU A 185 32.07 2.37 -1.91
C LEU A 185 31.75 3.01 -3.27
N SER A 186 30.90 2.37 -4.09
CA SER A 186 30.47 2.95 -5.37
C SER A 186 29.68 4.24 -5.18
N VAL A 187 28.79 4.31 -4.19
CA VAL A 187 28.06 5.54 -3.89
C VAL A 187 29.01 6.63 -3.38
N ALA A 188 29.96 6.25 -2.52
CA ALA A 188 30.93 7.19 -1.95
C ALA A 188 31.91 7.81 -2.96
N SER A 189 32.15 7.13 -4.09
CA SER A 189 33.10 7.57 -5.12
C SER A 189 32.82 8.99 -5.67
N GLY A 190 31.58 9.45 -5.56
CA GLY A 190 31.15 10.78 -6.02
C GLY A 190 31.52 11.95 -5.11
N SER A 191 32.00 11.71 -3.89
CA SER A 191 32.38 12.76 -2.92
C SER A 191 33.89 12.76 -2.62
N ASP A 192 34.41 13.95 -2.31
CA ASP A 192 35.76 14.12 -1.74
C ASP A 192 35.79 13.87 -0.23
N GLN A 193 34.63 13.80 0.44
CA GLN A 193 34.54 13.42 1.84
C GLN A 193 34.69 11.89 1.97
N PRO A 194 35.60 11.40 2.84
CA PRO A 194 35.76 9.98 3.06
C PRO A 194 34.48 9.32 3.59
N PRO A 195 34.05 8.16 3.06
CA PRO A 195 32.97 7.40 3.65
C PRO A 195 33.41 6.81 5.00
N VAL A 196 32.44 6.63 5.90
CA VAL A 196 32.67 6.04 7.23
C VAL A 196 31.62 4.97 7.48
N PHE A 197 32.03 3.76 7.86
CA PHE A 197 31.10 2.75 8.36
C PHE A 197 31.11 2.79 9.89
N LEU A 198 30.00 3.22 10.49
CA LEU A 198 29.88 3.37 11.94
C LEU A 198 29.19 2.13 12.54
N GLU A 199 29.90 1.41 13.39
CA GLU A 199 29.42 0.26 14.15
C GLU A 199 29.22 0.67 15.62
N MET A 200 27.99 0.54 16.13
CA MET A 200 27.64 0.89 17.51
C MET A 200 27.10 -0.33 18.26
N THR A 201 27.61 -0.60 19.45
CA THR A 201 27.30 -1.81 20.22
C THR A 201 26.78 -1.49 21.62
N TYR A 202 25.60 -1.99 21.94
CA TYR A 202 25.01 -1.99 23.27
C TYR A 202 24.77 -3.44 23.73
N SER A 203 25.37 -3.85 24.84
CA SER A 203 25.36 -5.25 25.30
C SER A 203 24.94 -5.36 26.76
N LYS A 204 23.63 -5.25 27.04
CA LYS A 204 23.05 -5.40 28.39
C LYS A 204 21.99 -6.51 28.47
N GLY A 205 21.84 -7.31 27.43
CA GLY A 205 21.10 -8.57 27.47
C GLY A 205 21.91 -9.67 28.15
N LYS A 206 21.41 -10.92 28.13
CA LYS A 206 22.23 -12.05 28.56
C LYS A 206 23.38 -12.26 27.58
N SER A 207 24.50 -12.81 28.04
CA SER A 207 25.71 -12.98 27.21
C SER A 207 25.51 -13.88 25.99
N ASP A 208 24.55 -14.80 26.07
CA ASP A 208 24.15 -15.74 25.03
C ASP A 208 22.94 -15.26 24.19
N ASP A 209 22.30 -14.14 24.57
CA ASP A 209 21.19 -13.60 23.78
C ASP A 209 21.70 -13.08 22.42
N PRO A 210 21.08 -13.49 21.30
CA PRO A 210 21.46 -12.99 19.97
C PRO A 210 21.20 -11.48 19.84
N PHE A 211 22.03 -10.80 19.05
CA PHE A 211 21.91 -9.36 18.82
C PHE A 211 20.67 -9.00 18.00
N ILE A 212 19.99 -7.92 18.36
CA ILE A 212 19.11 -7.21 17.43
C ILE A 212 20.03 -6.34 16.55
N CYS A 213 20.02 -6.56 15.24
CA CYS A 213 20.80 -5.75 14.31
C CYS A 213 19.92 -4.68 13.68
N LEU A 214 20.31 -3.42 13.86
CA LEU A 214 19.67 -2.25 13.28
C LEU A 214 20.58 -1.69 12.18
N VAL A 215 20.06 -1.45 10.99
CA VAL A 215 20.84 -0.91 9.86
C VAL A 215 20.23 0.41 9.38
N GLY A 216 21.01 1.49 9.32
CA GLY A 216 20.48 2.83 9.10
C GLY A 216 21.10 3.50 7.88
N LYS A 217 20.29 3.95 6.91
CA LYS A 217 20.78 4.73 5.76
C LYS A 217 21.48 6.00 6.26
N GLY A 218 22.75 6.17 5.90
CA GLY A 218 23.62 7.27 6.33
C GLY A 218 24.07 8.20 5.21
N VAL A 219 23.21 8.50 4.23
CA VAL A 219 23.56 9.46 3.18
C VAL A 219 23.45 10.88 3.73
N THR A 220 24.59 11.46 4.12
CA THR A 220 24.65 12.78 4.76
C THR A 220 24.24 13.94 3.83
N PHE A 221 24.37 13.74 2.53
CA PHE A 221 23.74 14.58 1.51
C PHE A 221 23.53 13.80 0.22
N ASP A 222 22.36 13.95 -0.38
CA ASP A 222 22.00 13.26 -1.62
C ASP A 222 21.65 14.25 -2.74
N SER A 223 22.56 14.36 -3.71
CA SER A 223 22.30 15.11 -4.95
C SER A 223 21.61 14.27 -6.04
N GLY A 224 21.52 12.95 -5.83
CA GLY A 224 21.16 11.94 -6.83
C GLY A 224 22.33 11.40 -7.66
N GLY A 225 23.55 11.93 -7.46
CA GLY A 225 24.70 11.59 -8.29
C GLY A 225 24.48 12.02 -9.75
N ILE A 226 24.95 11.22 -10.72
CA ILE A 226 24.79 11.52 -12.16
C ILE A 226 23.31 11.66 -12.55
N SER A 227 22.42 10.91 -11.91
CA SER A 227 20.97 10.99 -12.02
C SER A 227 20.43 12.14 -11.15
N ILE A 228 20.92 13.35 -11.42
CA ILE A 228 20.80 14.52 -10.54
C ILE A 228 19.34 14.89 -10.21
N LYS A 229 19.07 15.20 -8.95
CA LYS A 229 17.77 15.71 -8.51
C LYS A 229 17.51 17.14 -9.01
N PRO A 230 16.23 17.57 -9.12
CA PRO A 230 15.90 18.98 -9.33
C PRO A 230 16.40 19.87 -8.20
N ALA A 231 16.75 21.12 -8.51
CA ALA A 231 17.22 22.09 -7.51
C ALA A 231 16.19 22.39 -6.40
N ALA A 232 14.90 22.39 -6.74
CA ALA A 232 13.83 22.65 -5.79
C ALA A 232 13.75 21.54 -4.74
N GLY A 233 13.92 21.92 -3.46
CA GLY A 233 13.86 20.98 -2.32
C GLY A 233 15.15 20.19 -2.06
N MET A 234 16.18 20.29 -2.92
CA MET A 234 17.44 19.54 -2.75
C MET A 234 18.16 19.87 -1.42
N ALA A 235 17.99 21.08 -0.88
CA ALA A 235 18.57 21.46 0.41
C ALA A 235 18.07 20.59 1.59
N ASP A 236 16.88 19.98 1.46
CA ASP A 236 16.34 19.06 2.47
C ASP A 236 16.97 17.67 2.42
N MET A 237 17.71 17.35 1.35
CA MET A 237 18.48 16.10 1.23
C MET A 237 19.66 16.01 2.21
N ARG A 238 19.91 17.07 3.00
CA ARG A 238 20.74 16.98 4.22
C ARG A 238 20.21 15.96 5.25
N ALA A 239 18.92 15.64 5.16
CA ALA A 239 18.25 14.70 6.06
C ALA A 239 18.10 13.29 5.49
N ASP A 240 18.75 13.01 4.37
CA ASP A 240 18.73 11.67 3.74
C ASP A 240 19.55 10.61 4.52
N MET A 241 20.11 11.05 5.65
CA MET A 241 20.69 10.27 6.74
C MET A 241 19.69 10.04 7.89
N GLY A 242 18.40 10.26 7.65
CA GLY A 242 17.35 10.10 8.67
C GLY A 242 17.32 8.71 9.29
N GLY A 243 17.61 7.66 8.51
CA GLY A 243 17.76 6.30 9.02
C GLY A 243 18.87 6.19 10.08
N ALA A 244 20.07 6.66 9.75
CA ALA A 244 21.21 6.74 10.66
C ALA A 244 20.91 7.55 11.93
N ALA A 245 20.30 8.73 11.77
CA ALA A 245 19.96 9.61 12.88
C ALA A 245 18.97 8.96 13.87
N ASN A 246 17.99 8.23 13.35
CA ASN A 246 17.02 7.49 14.16
C ASN A 246 17.70 6.36 14.93
N LEU A 247 18.65 5.62 14.33
CA LEU A 247 19.40 4.58 15.06
C LEU A 247 20.25 5.15 16.19
N VAL A 248 20.95 6.27 15.95
CA VAL A 248 21.76 6.94 16.97
C VAL A 248 20.89 7.39 18.15
N GLY A 249 19.73 8.02 17.88
CA GLY A 249 18.78 8.40 18.91
C GLY A 249 18.21 7.20 19.67
N ALA A 250 17.88 6.13 18.97
CA ALA A 250 17.35 4.91 19.57
C ALA A 250 18.36 4.27 20.52
N LEU A 251 19.63 4.12 20.11
CA LEU A 251 20.69 3.56 20.97
C LEU A 251 20.97 4.44 22.19
N ALA A 252 20.92 5.77 22.04
CA ALA A 252 21.03 6.70 23.16
C ALA A 252 19.91 6.46 24.20
N ALA A 253 18.66 6.37 23.74
CA ALA A 253 17.52 6.10 24.62
C ALA A 253 17.57 4.70 25.25
N ILE A 254 17.87 3.66 24.46
CA ILE A 254 18.00 2.27 24.92
C ILE A 254 19.03 2.17 26.06
N SER A 255 20.18 2.82 25.90
CA SER A 255 21.27 2.83 26.90
C SER A 255 20.87 3.61 28.15
N GLN A 256 20.28 4.80 28.01
CA GLN A 256 19.83 5.61 29.15
C GLN A 256 18.68 4.98 29.94
N LEU A 257 17.79 4.25 29.25
CA LEU A 257 16.72 3.45 29.87
C LEU A 257 17.23 2.13 30.44
N LYS A 258 18.49 1.77 30.17
CA LYS A 258 19.14 0.53 30.62
C LYS A 258 18.34 -0.72 30.20
N LEU A 259 17.81 -0.72 28.97
CA LEU A 259 17.02 -1.86 28.51
C LEU A 259 17.88 -3.13 28.48
N PRO A 260 17.38 -4.28 28.95
CA PRO A 260 18.18 -5.51 29.06
C PRO A 260 18.25 -6.28 27.74
N VAL A 261 18.88 -5.67 26.72
CA VAL A 261 18.97 -6.19 25.34
C VAL A 261 20.37 -6.05 24.76
N ASN A 262 20.69 -6.88 23.76
CA ASN A 262 21.89 -6.77 22.95
C ASN A 262 21.52 -6.16 21.59
N VAL A 263 22.07 -5.01 21.24
CA VAL A 263 21.78 -4.27 20.01
C VAL A 263 23.07 -3.88 19.30
N LYS A 264 23.13 -4.15 17.99
CA LYS A 264 24.17 -3.65 17.07
C LYS A 264 23.50 -2.66 16.11
N ALA A 265 24.02 -1.45 16.00
CA ALA A 265 23.64 -0.53 14.92
C ALA A 265 24.77 -0.43 13.90
N LEU A 266 24.43 -0.57 12.62
CA LEU A 266 25.32 -0.56 11.47
C LEU A 266 24.93 0.59 10.55
N ILE A 267 25.82 1.56 10.36
CA ILE A 267 25.49 2.81 9.69
C ILE A 267 26.57 3.11 8.63
N PRO A 268 26.32 2.77 7.35
CA PRO A 268 27.17 3.23 6.25
C PRO A 268 26.95 4.73 5.99
N LEU A 269 27.92 5.56 6.31
CA LEU A 269 27.89 7.02 6.12
C LEU A 269 28.63 7.42 4.85
N THR A 270 27.97 8.19 3.99
CA THR A 270 28.55 8.73 2.75
C THR A 270 27.84 10.00 2.29
N GLU A 271 28.34 10.66 1.26
CA GLU A 271 27.59 11.62 0.44
C GLU A 271 27.39 11.02 -0.96
N ASN A 272 26.24 11.28 -1.57
CA ASN A 272 25.97 10.93 -2.97
C ASN A 272 26.07 12.20 -3.82
N LEU A 273 27.28 12.46 -4.30
CA LEU A 273 27.66 13.66 -5.06
C LEU A 273 28.14 13.32 -6.48
N ILE A 274 28.52 14.35 -7.23
CA ILE A 274 29.02 14.23 -8.60
C ILE A 274 30.46 14.71 -8.65
N ASN A 275 31.36 13.85 -9.11
CA ASN A 275 32.73 14.18 -9.48
C ASN A 275 33.15 13.31 -10.69
N GLY A 276 34.44 13.34 -11.07
CA GLY A 276 34.97 12.53 -12.18
C GLY A 276 35.01 11.02 -11.95
N HIS A 277 34.76 10.57 -10.72
CA HIS A 277 34.79 9.16 -10.28
C HIS A 277 33.41 8.62 -9.89
N ALA A 278 32.36 9.46 -9.92
CA ALA A 278 31.02 9.09 -9.52
C ALA A 278 30.50 7.88 -10.32
N THR A 279 29.75 7.02 -9.63
CA THR A 279 29.00 5.93 -10.26
C THR A 279 28.06 6.48 -11.32
N LYS A 280 27.97 5.77 -12.46
CA LYS A 280 27.15 6.14 -13.61
C LYS A 280 26.05 5.11 -13.85
N PRO A 281 24.91 5.52 -14.42
CA PRO A 281 23.94 4.60 -15.00
C PRO A 281 24.61 3.57 -15.94
N GLY A 282 24.37 2.29 -15.70
CA GLY A 282 24.95 1.15 -16.40
C GLY A 282 26.24 0.58 -15.79
N ASP A 283 26.84 1.24 -14.79
CA ASP A 283 27.98 0.66 -14.06
C ASP A 283 27.53 -0.60 -13.30
N VAL A 284 28.38 -1.64 -13.27
CA VAL A 284 28.12 -2.88 -12.53
C VAL A 284 29.08 -2.98 -11.36
N VAL A 285 28.55 -3.15 -10.15
CA VAL A 285 29.32 -3.28 -8.91
C VAL A 285 29.09 -4.64 -8.27
N ARG A 286 30.07 -5.17 -7.54
CA ARG A 286 29.94 -6.45 -6.83
C ARG A 286 29.81 -6.21 -5.33
N ALA A 287 28.64 -6.51 -4.77
CA ALA A 287 28.37 -6.38 -3.34
C ALA A 287 29.15 -7.40 -2.50
N MET A 288 29.15 -7.21 -1.18
CA MET A 288 29.85 -8.02 -0.19
C MET A 288 29.48 -9.51 -0.24
N ASN A 289 28.23 -9.86 -0.56
CA ASN A 289 27.80 -11.25 -0.74
C ASN A 289 28.16 -11.86 -2.11
N GLY A 290 28.92 -11.13 -2.93
CA GLY A 290 29.36 -11.57 -4.25
C GLY A 290 28.37 -11.31 -5.39
N LYS A 291 27.13 -10.88 -5.12
CA LYS A 291 26.14 -10.55 -6.17
C LYS A 291 26.56 -9.30 -6.95
N THR A 292 26.35 -9.33 -8.26
CA THR A 292 26.56 -8.20 -9.16
C THR A 292 25.31 -7.34 -9.27
N ILE A 293 25.47 -6.02 -9.19
CA ILE A 293 24.40 -5.03 -9.26
C ILE A 293 24.69 -4.07 -10.40
N CYS A 294 23.82 -4.03 -11.41
CA CYS A 294 23.75 -2.93 -12.36
C CYS A 294 23.10 -1.72 -11.70
N VAL A 295 23.83 -0.61 -11.66
CA VAL A 295 23.35 0.68 -11.17
C VAL A 295 22.69 1.41 -12.33
N ASP A 296 21.37 1.35 -12.43
CA ASP A 296 20.58 1.99 -13.50
C ASP A 296 20.25 3.46 -13.16
N ASN A 297 19.94 3.73 -11.89
CA ASN A 297 19.70 5.08 -11.39
C ASN A 297 20.54 5.33 -10.14
N THR A 298 21.37 6.37 -10.18
CA THR A 298 22.28 6.74 -9.09
C THR A 298 21.58 7.51 -7.96
N ASP A 299 20.33 7.91 -8.17
CA ASP A 299 19.39 8.46 -7.15
C ASP A 299 18.71 7.35 -6.34
N ALA A 300 19.03 6.09 -6.63
CA ALA A 300 18.66 4.92 -5.86
C ALA A 300 19.89 4.36 -5.12
N GLU A 301 20.63 5.25 -4.47
CA GLU A 301 21.89 5.01 -3.76
C GLU A 301 21.69 4.36 -2.39
N GLY A 302 20.62 4.73 -1.67
CA GLY A 302 20.40 4.29 -0.29
C GLY A 302 20.33 2.77 -0.18
N ARG A 303 19.74 2.11 -1.17
CA ARG A 303 19.67 0.64 -1.20
C ARG A 303 21.03 -0.02 -1.47
N LEU A 304 21.94 0.66 -2.17
CA LEU A 304 23.30 0.16 -2.45
C LEU A 304 24.15 0.18 -1.18
N ILE A 305 24.12 1.28 -0.42
CA ILE A 305 24.90 1.35 0.83
C ILE A 305 24.35 0.40 1.90
N LEU A 306 23.03 0.21 1.93
CA LEU A 306 22.38 -0.73 2.84
C LEU A 306 22.65 -2.18 2.48
N ALA A 307 22.79 -2.52 1.19
CA ALA A 307 23.07 -3.89 0.75
C ALA A 307 24.31 -4.48 1.44
N ASP A 308 25.43 -3.75 1.44
CA ASP A 308 26.66 -4.21 2.10
C ASP A 308 26.53 -4.23 3.63
N ALA A 309 25.82 -3.26 4.21
CA ALA A 309 25.58 -3.22 5.65
C ALA A 309 24.68 -4.39 6.13
N LEU A 310 23.68 -4.79 5.33
CA LEU A 310 22.82 -5.95 5.57
C LEU A 310 23.62 -7.27 5.49
N CYS A 311 24.54 -7.39 4.51
CA CYS A 311 25.45 -8.53 4.42
C CYS A 311 26.36 -8.61 5.65
N TYR A 312 26.92 -7.47 6.07
CA TYR A 312 27.80 -7.42 7.24
C TYR A 312 27.11 -7.85 8.55
N ALA A 313 25.79 -7.61 8.67
CA ALA A 313 25.01 -7.97 9.85
C ALA A 313 25.04 -9.48 10.18
N GLU A 314 25.28 -10.36 9.20
CA GLU A 314 25.36 -11.82 9.40
C GLU A 314 26.38 -12.22 10.49
N ARG A 315 27.49 -11.47 10.58
CA ARG A 315 28.60 -11.72 11.53
C ARG A 315 28.15 -11.72 12.98
N PHE A 316 27.03 -11.06 13.29
CA PHE A 316 26.52 -10.92 14.65
C PHE A 316 25.41 -11.91 15.00
N LYS A 317 25.10 -12.86 14.09
CA LYS A 317 24.05 -13.88 14.27
C LYS A 317 22.75 -13.25 14.78
N PRO A 318 22.16 -12.33 14.00
CA PRO A 318 21.07 -11.50 14.46
C PRO A 318 19.84 -12.33 14.86
N LYS A 319 19.19 -11.92 15.94
CA LYS A 319 17.84 -12.38 16.31
C LYS A 319 16.83 -11.99 15.23
N PHE A 320 16.97 -10.77 14.75
CA PHE A 320 16.32 -10.21 13.58
C PHE A 320 17.13 -9.00 13.10
N ILE A 321 16.93 -8.62 11.84
CA ILE A 321 17.47 -7.39 11.27
C ILE A 321 16.33 -6.41 11.04
N LEU A 322 16.50 -5.17 11.49
CA LEU A 322 15.65 -4.06 11.09
C LEU A 322 16.52 -3.04 10.37
N ASP A 323 16.19 -2.72 9.13
CA ASP A 323 16.79 -1.57 8.46
C ASP A 323 15.79 -0.44 8.26
N ILE A 324 16.29 0.80 8.29
CA ILE A 324 15.47 2.01 8.21
C ILE A 324 16.13 3.05 7.32
N ALA A 325 15.34 3.62 6.41
CA ALA A 325 15.86 4.53 5.39
C ALA A 325 14.80 5.50 4.87
N THR A 326 15.22 6.71 4.51
CA THR A 326 14.51 7.59 3.59
C THR A 326 14.74 7.08 2.16
N LEU A 327 14.02 6.04 1.74
CA LEU A 327 14.46 5.24 0.59
C LEU A 327 13.79 5.62 -0.73
N THR A 328 12.46 5.79 -0.76
CA THR A 328 11.76 5.97 -2.04
C THR A 328 10.78 7.14 -2.07
N GLY A 329 10.84 7.94 -3.13
CA GLY A 329 9.76 8.89 -3.44
C GLY A 329 8.43 8.19 -3.73
N ALA A 330 8.47 6.91 -4.14
CA ALA A 330 7.28 6.10 -4.39
C ALA A 330 6.40 5.94 -3.14
N ILE A 331 6.99 5.81 -1.94
CA ILE A 331 6.18 5.72 -0.73
C ILE A 331 5.55 7.04 -0.33
N ILE A 332 6.19 8.17 -0.62
CA ILE A 332 5.59 9.50 -0.42
C ILE A 332 4.34 9.63 -1.29
N VAL A 333 4.40 9.18 -2.55
CA VAL A 333 3.23 9.19 -3.46
C VAL A 333 2.12 8.24 -2.98
N ALA A 334 2.49 7.09 -2.41
CA ALA A 334 1.55 6.07 -1.96
C ALA A 334 0.87 6.39 -0.61
N LEU A 335 1.64 6.80 0.40
CA LEU A 335 1.19 6.92 1.79
C LEU A 335 1.22 8.36 2.34
N GLY A 336 1.83 9.32 1.64
CA GLY A 336 2.02 10.68 2.12
C GLY A 336 3.06 10.80 3.26
N ASN A 337 2.95 11.83 4.09
CA ASN A 337 3.99 12.22 5.06
C ASN A 337 3.75 11.70 6.50
N CYS A 338 2.65 11.00 6.74
CA CYS A 338 2.20 10.67 8.09
C CYS A 338 2.48 9.23 8.52
N VAL A 339 2.90 8.39 7.57
CA VAL A 339 2.99 6.92 7.71
C VAL A 339 4.30 6.44 7.10
N ALA A 340 4.99 5.52 7.78
CA ALA A 340 6.15 4.82 7.25
C ALA A 340 5.71 3.46 6.70
N ALA A 341 6.33 3.03 5.61
CA ALA A 341 6.09 1.69 5.08
C ALA A 341 7.02 0.68 5.73
N ALA A 342 6.48 -0.47 6.07
CA ALA A 342 7.22 -1.59 6.61
C ALA A 342 7.10 -2.82 5.69
N TYR A 343 8.22 -3.45 5.39
CA TYR A 343 8.30 -4.68 4.60
C TYR A 343 8.89 -5.76 5.47
N CYS A 344 8.12 -6.79 5.81
CA CYS A 344 8.52 -7.74 6.85
C CYS A 344 8.37 -9.19 6.40
N THR A 345 9.39 -10.01 6.67
CA THR A 345 9.42 -11.45 6.38
C THR A 345 8.84 -12.31 7.50
N ASP A 346 8.62 -11.74 8.69
CA ASP A 346 8.11 -12.44 9.87
C ASP A 346 6.86 -11.77 10.46
N GLU A 347 5.83 -12.57 10.75
CA GLU A 347 4.55 -12.05 11.23
C GLU A 347 4.64 -11.53 12.67
N SER A 348 5.40 -12.21 13.52
CA SER A 348 5.52 -11.83 14.94
C SER A 348 6.29 -10.52 15.05
N LEU A 349 7.37 -10.37 14.28
CA LEU A 349 8.13 -9.14 14.17
C LEU A 349 7.27 -7.97 13.67
N TRP A 350 6.43 -8.19 12.65
CA TRP A 350 5.48 -7.19 12.18
C TRP A 350 4.51 -6.74 13.29
N LYS A 351 3.88 -7.69 14.01
CA LYS A 351 2.94 -7.36 15.09
C LYS A 351 3.59 -6.57 16.23
N ASN A 352 4.85 -6.89 16.54
CA ASN A 352 5.61 -6.13 17.53
C ASN A 352 5.94 -4.72 17.05
N LEU A 353 6.26 -4.53 15.76
CA LEU A 353 6.45 -3.19 15.18
C LEU A 353 5.14 -2.40 15.16
N GLU A 354 4.04 -3.01 14.75
CA GLU A 354 2.70 -2.40 14.71
C GLU A 354 2.29 -1.88 16.10
N ALA A 355 2.48 -2.70 17.15
CA ALA A 355 2.19 -2.30 18.52
C ALA A 355 3.11 -1.17 19.01
N ALA A 356 4.42 -1.28 18.76
CA ALA A 356 5.41 -0.25 19.11
C ALA A 356 5.11 1.09 18.41
N GLY A 357 4.73 1.05 17.14
CA GLY A 357 4.34 2.23 16.36
C GLY A 357 3.08 2.89 16.93
N ALA A 358 2.04 2.09 17.18
CA ALA A 358 0.79 2.60 17.77
C ALA A 358 1.02 3.29 19.11
N ASP A 359 1.87 2.71 19.97
CA ASP A 359 2.17 3.26 21.28
C ASP A 359 2.96 4.56 21.23
N THR A 360 3.85 4.69 20.25
CA THR A 360 4.72 5.87 20.10
C THR A 360 4.07 6.98 19.29
N GLY A 361 2.95 6.70 18.62
CA GLY A 361 2.31 7.62 17.68
C GLY A 361 2.96 7.58 16.29
N ASP A 362 3.75 6.56 15.98
CA ASP A 362 4.40 6.38 14.70
C ASP A 362 3.62 5.35 13.87
N ARG A 363 2.83 5.84 12.92
CA ARG A 363 1.99 4.97 12.06
C ARG A 363 2.88 4.13 11.15
N MET A 364 2.81 2.81 11.33
CA MET A 364 3.49 1.83 10.49
C MET A 364 2.47 1.15 9.58
N TRP A 365 2.76 1.08 8.29
CA TRP A 365 1.89 0.40 7.32
C TRP A 365 2.64 -0.72 6.62
N ARG A 366 2.11 -1.94 6.70
CA ARG A 366 2.75 -3.10 6.07
C ARG A 366 2.52 -3.10 4.57
N MET A 367 3.61 -3.01 3.83
CA MET A 367 3.63 -3.12 2.38
C MET A 367 3.92 -4.56 1.93
N PRO A 368 3.43 -4.96 0.74
CA PRO A 368 3.63 -6.32 0.23
C PRO A 368 5.09 -6.59 -0.17
N LEU A 369 5.56 -7.82 0.06
CA LEU A 369 6.91 -8.30 -0.28
C LEU A 369 6.85 -9.58 -1.14
N PHE A 370 5.96 -9.58 -2.13
CA PHE A 370 5.70 -10.72 -3.01
C PHE A 370 6.93 -11.09 -3.86
N SER A 371 7.06 -12.37 -4.17
CA SER A 371 8.17 -12.91 -4.99
C SER A 371 8.29 -12.28 -6.39
N ASN A 372 7.20 -11.70 -6.91
CA ASN A 372 7.24 -10.96 -8.17
C ASN A 372 8.20 -9.76 -8.10
N TYR A 373 8.22 -9.04 -6.98
CA TYR A 373 9.13 -7.91 -6.80
C TYR A 373 10.59 -8.37 -6.78
N ASN A 374 10.89 -9.56 -6.25
CA ASN A 374 12.22 -10.18 -6.35
C ASN A 374 12.59 -10.43 -7.82
N LYS A 375 11.70 -11.03 -8.62
CA LYS A 375 11.96 -11.24 -10.06
C LYS A 375 12.17 -9.94 -10.82
N MET A 376 11.44 -8.88 -10.47
CA MET A 376 11.60 -7.56 -11.11
C MET A 376 13.00 -6.97 -10.89
N VAL A 377 13.72 -7.37 -9.83
CA VAL A 377 15.08 -6.92 -9.56
C VAL A 377 16.15 -7.95 -9.96
N THR A 378 15.83 -9.24 -10.11
CA THR A 378 16.81 -10.31 -10.42
C THR A 378 16.77 -10.86 -11.84
N ASP A 379 15.67 -10.72 -12.58
CA ASP A 379 15.48 -11.38 -13.88
C ASP A 379 16.11 -10.58 -15.04
N TYR A 380 17.45 -10.60 -15.08
CA TYR A 380 18.31 -9.95 -16.08
C TYR A 380 19.37 -10.94 -16.61
N GLU A 381 19.78 -10.79 -17.87
CA GLU A 381 20.69 -11.74 -18.52
C GLU A 381 22.17 -11.50 -18.21
N SER A 382 22.57 -10.25 -17.90
CA SER A 382 23.99 -9.84 -17.86
C SER A 382 24.55 -9.53 -16.47
N TYR A 383 23.71 -9.54 -15.44
CA TYR A 383 24.06 -9.24 -14.04
C TYR A 383 22.99 -9.82 -13.11
N ASP A 384 23.33 -10.05 -11.85
CA ASP A 384 22.42 -10.73 -10.90
C ASP A 384 21.24 -9.83 -10.50
N LEU A 385 21.46 -8.51 -10.42
CA LEU A 385 20.49 -7.54 -9.92
C LEU A 385 20.56 -6.21 -10.68
N GLN A 386 19.43 -5.51 -10.82
CA GLN A 386 19.39 -4.08 -11.15
C GLN A 386 18.85 -3.29 -9.96
N ASN A 387 19.48 -2.17 -9.60
CA ASN A 387 19.14 -1.44 -8.37
C ASN A 387 17.72 -0.84 -8.38
N THR A 388 17.18 -0.44 -9.53
CA THR A 388 15.81 0.10 -9.66
C THR A 388 14.74 -0.98 -9.85
N GLY A 389 15.08 -2.08 -10.52
CA GLY A 389 14.15 -3.10 -10.99
C GLY A 389 13.33 -2.67 -12.21
N LYS A 390 12.50 -3.59 -12.74
CA LYS A 390 11.57 -3.33 -13.84
C LYS A 390 10.53 -2.26 -13.44
N LYS A 391 9.91 -1.59 -14.43
CA LYS A 391 8.99 -0.45 -14.21
C LYS A 391 7.77 -0.81 -13.32
N GLY A 392 7.47 0.03 -12.33
CA GLY A 392 6.32 -0.08 -11.43
C GLY A 392 6.70 -0.52 -10.01
N ALA A 393 5.81 -0.30 -9.02
CA ALA A 393 5.98 -0.75 -7.63
C ALA A 393 7.32 -0.37 -6.95
N GLY A 394 7.84 0.84 -7.23
CA GLY A 394 9.23 1.22 -6.90
C GLY A 394 9.64 1.09 -5.42
N SER A 395 8.69 1.22 -4.48
CA SER A 395 8.95 0.99 -3.05
C SER A 395 9.08 -0.51 -2.73
N CYS A 396 8.26 -1.35 -3.36
CA CYS A 396 8.32 -2.80 -3.19
C CYS A 396 9.53 -3.41 -3.89
N THR A 397 9.94 -2.91 -5.05
CA THR A 397 11.19 -3.34 -5.71
C THR A 397 12.41 -2.92 -4.92
N ALA A 398 12.38 -1.75 -4.25
CA ALA A 398 13.45 -1.34 -3.34
C ALA A 398 13.61 -2.30 -2.16
N ALA A 399 12.50 -2.65 -1.49
CA ALA A 399 12.52 -3.63 -0.42
C ALA A 399 12.94 -5.03 -0.94
N ALA A 400 12.44 -5.45 -2.10
CA ALA A 400 12.85 -6.72 -2.70
C ALA A 400 14.34 -6.76 -3.05
N PHE A 401 14.91 -5.64 -3.50
CA PHE A 401 16.35 -5.49 -3.72
C PHE A 401 17.11 -5.67 -2.40
N LEU A 402 16.72 -4.97 -1.33
CA LEU A 402 17.37 -5.10 -0.01
C LEU A 402 17.31 -6.54 0.53
N ARG A 403 16.18 -7.23 0.32
CA ARG A 403 15.98 -8.62 0.74
C ARG A 403 17.05 -9.57 0.19
N GLU A 404 17.60 -9.29 -0.99
CA GLU A 404 18.64 -10.11 -1.62
C GLU A 404 19.99 -10.08 -0.88
N PHE A 405 20.14 -9.15 0.08
CA PHE A 405 21.34 -8.96 0.91
C PHE A 405 21.09 -9.30 2.38
N VAL A 406 19.88 -9.69 2.73
CA VAL A 406 19.54 -10.19 4.07
C VAL A 406 20.03 -11.63 4.19
N PRO A 407 20.71 -12.01 5.29
CA PRO A 407 21.15 -13.39 5.50
C PRO A 407 19.98 -14.37 5.48
N GLU A 408 20.21 -15.56 4.93
CA GLU A 408 19.17 -16.58 4.83
C GLU A 408 18.59 -16.93 6.20
N ASN A 409 17.28 -17.22 6.26
CA ASN A 409 16.54 -17.60 7.48
C ASN A 409 16.56 -16.58 8.63
N THR A 410 16.98 -15.34 8.38
CA THR A 410 16.95 -14.27 9.39
C THR A 410 15.65 -13.47 9.28
N PRO A 411 14.84 -13.34 10.37
CA PRO A 411 13.69 -12.45 10.38
C PRO A 411 14.12 -11.02 10.08
N TRP A 412 13.41 -10.36 9.17
CA TRP A 412 13.83 -9.06 8.66
C TRP A 412 12.65 -8.12 8.48
N ILE A 413 12.92 -6.84 8.73
CA ILE A 413 12.00 -5.76 8.45
C ILE A 413 12.73 -4.55 7.88
N HIS A 414 12.26 -4.04 6.74
CA HIS A 414 12.69 -2.75 6.19
C HIS A 414 11.63 -1.70 6.48
N ILE A 415 12.04 -0.54 7.00
CA ILE A 415 11.19 0.63 7.21
C ILE A 415 11.60 1.71 6.21
N ASP A 416 10.77 1.95 5.20
CA ASP A 416 10.87 3.13 4.34
C ASP A 416 10.14 4.30 5.01
N MET A 417 10.95 5.19 5.59
CA MET A 417 10.50 6.38 6.32
C MET A 417 10.59 7.67 5.51
N ALA A 418 10.73 7.60 4.17
CA ALA A 418 10.87 8.80 3.33
C ALA A 418 9.74 9.83 3.54
N GLY A 419 8.49 9.38 3.68
CA GLY A 419 7.36 10.28 3.99
C GLY A 419 7.49 10.96 5.36
N MET A 420 8.08 10.29 6.35
CA MET A 420 8.27 10.79 7.71
C MET A 420 9.46 11.74 7.88
N MET A 421 10.20 12.05 6.81
CA MET A 421 11.25 13.08 6.84
C MET A 421 10.66 14.46 7.14
N THR A 422 9.40 14.69 6.76
CA THR A 422 8.67 15.93 7.02
C THR A 422 7.61 15.73 8.09
N ALA A 423 7.26 16.80 8.80
CA ALA A 423 6.23 16.74 9.83
C ALA A 423 4.84 16.44 9.25
N CYS A 424 4.03 15.73 10.03
CA CYS A 424 2.62 15.49 9.71
C CYS A 424 1.73 16.49 10.46
N ASP A 425 0.75 17.08 9.77
CA ASP A 425 -0.09 18.16 10.31
C ASP A 425 -0.93 17.76 11.54
N ASP A 426 -1.20 16.45 11.72
CA ASP A 426 -2.00 15.95 12.83
C ASP A 426 -1.18 15.69 14.12
N GLN A 427 0.16 15.84 14.06
CA GLN A 427 1.05 15.65 15.21
C GLN A 427 1.63 16.97 15.71
N LEU A 428 0.84 17.68 16.51
CA LEU A 428 1.11 19.05 16.95
C LEU A 428 2.43 19.22 17.73
N TYR A 429 2.97 18.14 18.31
CA TYR A 429 4.25 18.14 19.04
C TYR A 429 5.48 17.94 18.14
N THR A 430 5.32 17.81 16.83
CA THR A 430 6.44 17.65 15.89
C THR A 430 6.97 18.96 15.30
N ASN A 431 6.27 20.08 15.52
CA ASN A 431 6.59 21.42 15.01
C ASN A 431 6.72 21.42 13.46
N GLY A 432 5.62 21.74 12.76
CA GLY A 432 5.45 21.61 11.30
C GLY A 432 6.46 22.33 10.39
N LYS A 433 7.47 23.01 10.94
CA LYS A 433 8.53 23.72 10.21
C LYS A 433 9.90 23.03 10.31
N MET A 434 10.00 21.92 11.04
CA MET A 434 11.25 21.21 11.31
C MET A 434 11.10 19.70 11.06
N MET A 435 12.23 19.03 10.88
CA MET A 435 12.30 17.59 10.73
C MET A 435 11.86 16.91 12.04
N PRO A 436 10.99 15.90 11.99
CA PRO A 436 10.33 15.39 13.19
C PRO A 436 11.18 14.37 13.96
N GLY A 437 12.25 13.84 13.38
CA GLY A 437 13.13 12.82 13.99
C GLY A 437 12.42 11.50 14.27
N ARG A 438 11.41 11.16 13.47
CA ARG A 438 10.60 9.94 13.58
C ARG A 438 11.16 8.87 12.64
N PRO A 439 10.90 7.57 12.90
CA PRO A 439 10.16 6.96 14.01
C PRO A 439 11.07 6.47 15.16
N MET A 440 12.00 7.30 15.66
CA MET A 440 13.02 6.91 16.65
C MET A 440 12.44 6.18 17.86
N ARG A 441 11.35 6.69 18.43
CA ARG A 441 10.73 6.10 19.63
C ARG A 441 10.21 4.69 19.37
N THR A 442 9.67 4.40 18.18
CA THR A 442 9.26 3.03 17.82
C THR A 442 10.42 2.04 17.87
N LEU A 443 11.61 2.47 17.47
CA LEU A 443 12.80 1.61 17.51
C LEU A 443 13.25 1.28 18.94
N VAL A 444 12.92 2.15 19.90
CA VAL A 444 13.17 1.91 21.34
C VAL A 444 12.14 0.94 21.93
N GLU A 445 10.87 1.03 21.51
CA GLU A 445 9.79 0.16 22.00
C GLU A 445 9.78 -1.24 21.37
N LEU A 446 10.22 -1.38 20.11
CA LEU A 446 10.18 -2.67 19.40
C LEU A 446 10.85 -3.83 20.18
N PRO A 447 12.07 -3.68 20.75
CA PRO A 447 12.69 -4.74 21.55
C PRO A 447 11.89 -5.15 22.79
N ILE A 448 11.05 -4.26 23.34
CA ILE A 448 10.20 -4.52 24.51
C ILE A 448 9.03 -5.43 24.10
N TYR A 449 8.35 -5.11 23.01
CA TYR A 449 7.25 -5.92 22.46
C TYR A 449 7.73 -7.30 21.98
N TYR A 450 8.91 -7.37 21.37
CA TYR A 450 9.47 -8.62 20.83
C TYR A 450 9.79 -9.70 21.89
N ARG A 451 9.85 -9.37 23.19
CA ARG A 451 10.08 -10.35 24.26
C ARG A 451 8.87 -11.23 24.59
N PHE A 452 7.67 -10.89 24.13
CA PHE A 452 6.41 -11.55 24.55
C PHE A 452 5.88 -12.64 23.63
N THR A 453 6.54 -12.98 22.51
CA THR A 453 5.95 -13.90 21.52
C THR A 453 7.03 -14.76 20.84
N LEU A 454 7.08 -16.10 21.10
CA LEU A 454 7.49 -17.16 20.15
C LEU A 454 7.77 -18.54 20.82
N PHE A 455 7.12 -19.61 20.34
CA PHE A 455 7.57 -21.01 20.41
C PHE A 455 7.01 -21.83 19.23
N LEU A 456 7.88 -22.63 18.57
CA LEU A 456 7.66 -23.92 17.84
C LEU A 456 8.09 -24.03 16.34
N HIS A 457 9.11 -24.89 16.15
CA HIS A 457 9.35 -25.98 15.16
C HIS A 457 9.99 -25.79 13.77
N PHE A 458 10.87 -26.77 13.43
CA PHE A 458 11.48 -27.07 12.12
C PHE A 458 11.71 -28.59 11.92
N LEU A 459 11.77 -29.05 10.65
CA LEU A 459 12.63 -30.09 9.99
C LEU A 459 11.97 -30.55 8.65
N PRO A 460 12.69 -30.78 7.50
CA PRO A 460 12.71 -32.10 6.77
C PRO A 460 13.78 -32.32 5.63
N SER A 461 13.79 -33.49 4.93
CA SER A 461 14.24 -33.71 3.51
C SER A 461 14.06 -35.20 3.05
N SER A 462 13.69 -35.65 1.83
CA SER A 462 13.51 -35.10 0.46
C SER A 462 12.68 -36.07 -0.44
N GLY A 463 11.81 -35.61 -1.35
CA GLY A 463 10.90 -36.45 -2.18
C GLY A 463 10.48 -35.85 -3.56
N PRO A 464 9.24 -36.10 -4.07
CA PRO A 464 8.71 -36.11 -5.47
C PRO A 464 9.03 -34.94 -6.43
N PRO A 465 8.63 -34.98 -7.73
CA PRO A 465 8.88 -33.89 -8.70
C PRO A 465 8.53 -32.52 -8.13
N LYS A 466 9.45 -31.57 -8.35
CA LYS A 466 9.35 -30.21 -7.79
C LYS A 466 8.07 -29.51 -8.26
N SER A 467 7.53 -28.64 -7.41
CA SER A 467 6.28 -27.91 -7.66
C SER A 467 6.22 -27.26 -9.04
N ASN A 468 5.07 -27.38 -9.71
CA ASN A 468 4.75 -26.85 -11.04
C ASN A 468 5.59 -27.42 -12.20
N LYS A 469 6.37 -28.49 -11.97
CA LYS A 469 7.02 -29.26 -13.04
C LYS A 469 6.14 -30.43 -13.44
N THR A 470 6.16 -30.78 -14.72
CA THR A 470 5.36 -31.86 -15.27
C THR A 470 6.24 -32.99 -15.78
N LEU A 471 5.77 -34.23 -15.64
CA LEU A 471 6.24 -35.40 -16.36
C LEU A 471 5.10 -35.91 -17.23
N VAL A 472 5.38 -36.19 -18.49
CA VAL A 472 4.39 -36.76 -19.42
C VAL A 472 4.78 -38.21 -19.67
N TYR A 473 3.82 -39.10 -19.50
CA TYR A 473 3.95 -40.53 -19.75
C TYR A 473 3.00 -40.93 -20.88
N TRP A 474 3.48 -41.77 -21.78
CA TRP A 474 2.71 -42.30 -22.91
C TRP A 474 2.49 -43.79 -22.72
N GLY A 475 1.33 -44.30 -23.15
CA GLY A 475 1.05 -45.74 -23.17
C GLY A 475 0.98 -46.41 -21.78
N LEU A 476 0.61 -45.67 -20.74
CA LEU A 476 0.40 -46.25 -19.40
C LEU A 476 -0.89 -47.09 -19.29
N SER A 477 -1.88 -46.81 -20.14
CA SER A 477 -3.11 -47.60 -20.22
C SER A 477 -3.71 -47.50 -21.62
N ASP A 478 -4.53 -48.48 -22.00
CA ASP A 478 -5.28 -48.46 -23.26
C ASP A 478 -6.40 -47.40 -23.26
N LYS A 479 -6.72 -46.83 -22.09
CA LYS A 479 -7.78 -45.83 -21.92
C LYS A 479 -7.27 -44.39 -22.13
N HIS A 480 -6.03 -44.11 -21.76
CA HIS A 480 -5.44 -42.76 -21.84
C HIS A 480 -4.14 -42.80 -22.65
N GLU A 481 -4.16 -42.19 -23.85
CA GLU A 481 -2.99 -42.14 -24.75
C GLU A 481 -1.77 -41.45 -24.10
N ALA A 482 -2.02 -40.43 -23.28
CA ALA A 482 -1.02 -39.68 -22.53
C ALA A 482 -1.53 -39.32 -21.13
N VAL A 483 -0.65 -39.37 -20.14
CA VAL A 483 -0.89 -38.95 -18.76
C VAL A 483 0.15 -37.91 -18.37
N THR A 484 -0.29 -36.74 -17.93
CA THR A 484 0.59 -35.72 -17.37
C THR A 484 0.50 -35.71 -15.85
N VAL A 485 1.62 -36.02 -15.18
CA VAL A 485 1.77 -35.88 -13.73
C VAL A 485 2.37 -34.51 -13.43
N VAL A 486 1.74 -33.77 -12.52
CA VAL A 486 2.19 -32.42 -12.13
C VAL A 486 2.70 -32.47 -10.70
N GLY A 487 3.90 -31.93 -10.45
CA GLY A 487 4.43 -31.75 -9.11
C GLY A 487 3.62 -30.69 -8.36
N VAL A 488 3.06 -31.06 -7.21
CA VAL A 488 2.23 -30.20 -6.36
C VAL A 488 3.02 -29.90 -5.09
N SER A 489 3.28 -28.62 -4.77
CA SER A 489 3.87 -28.26 -3.47
C SER A 489 2.89 -28.54 -2.33
N ASN A 490 3.37 -29.05 -1.20
CA ASN A 490 2.53 -29.25 -0.01
C ASN A 490 2.19 -27.88 0.61
N PRO A 491 0.96 -27.35 0.48
CA PRO A 491 0.64 -26.00 0.89
C PRO A 491 0.39 -25.93 2.40
N ARG A 492 0.77 -24.81 3.05
CA ARG A 492 0.17 -24.45 4.35
C ARG A 492 -1.26 -23.91 4.09
N LYS A 493 -2.22 -24.18 4.98
CA LYS A 493 -3.54 -23.52 4.95
C LYS A 493 -3.38 -21.99 4.86
N VAL A 494 -4.34 -21.33 4.19
CA VAL A 494 -4.45 -19.87 3.95
C VAL A 494 -3.17 -19.08 4.26
N SER A 495 -2.42 -18.72 3.22
CA SER A 495 -1.26 -17.86 3.38
C SER A 495 -1.74 -16.46 3.78
N LYS A 496 -1.59 -16.12 5.07
CA LYS A 496 -1.89 -14.77 5.57
C LYS A 496 -1.03 -13.70 4.90
N LEU A 497 0.20 -14.05 4.51
CA LEU A 497 1.10 -13.16 3.79
C LEU A 497 0.59 -12.86 2.36
N GLU A 498 0.11 -13.88 1.67
CA GLU A 498 -0.31 -13.77 0.27
C GLU A 498 -1.79 -13.42 0.11
N CYS A 499 -2.54 -13.36 1.22
CA CYS A 499 -4.00 -13.14 1.23
C CYS A 499 -4.76 -14.10 0.29
N ILE A 500 -4.30 -15.35 0.17
CA ILE A 500 -4.89 -16.39 -0.68
C ILE A 500 -5.00 -17.72 0.07
N ASN A 501 -5.96 -18.52 -0.34
CA ASN A 501 -5.98 -19.94 -0.04
C ASN A 501 -4.95 -20.65 -0.92
N ALA A 502 -3.77 -20.93 -0.35
CA ALA A 502 -2.65 -21.55 -1.05
C ALA A 502 -2.97 -22.96 -1.57
N GLU A 503 -3.85 -23.71 -0.90
CA GLU A 503 -4.30 -25.02 -1.36
C GLU A 503 -5.08 -24.88 -2.67
N ASN A 504 -6.05 -23.97 -2.71
CA ASN A 504 -6.83 -23.70 -3.92
C ASN A 504 -5.97 -23.19 -5.09
N GLU A 505 -4.99 -22.32 -4.82
CA GLU A 505 -4.12 -21.77 -5.87
C GLU A 505 -3.17 -22.81 -6.45
N VAL A 506 -2.62 -23.69 -5.61
CA VAL A 506 -1.78 -24.80 -6.06
C VAL A 506 -2.57 -25.74 -6.98
N ILE A 507 -3.83 -26.03 -6.66
CA ILE A 507 -4.70 -26.87 -7.49
C ILE A 507 -5.00 -26.20 -8.83
N ARG A 508 -5.39 -24.91 -8.84
CA ARG A 508 -5.64 -24.16 -10.09
C ARG A 508 -4.40 -24.14 -10.98
N THR A 509 -3.24 -23.92 -10.37
CA THR A 509 -1.94 -23.89 -11.02
C THR A 509 -1.59 -25.25 -11.61
N ALA A 510 -1.72 -26.33 -10.84
CA ALA A 510 -1.44 -27.69 -11.31
C ALA A 510 -2.35 -28.08 -12.49
N ALA A 511 -3.66 -27.87 -12.36
CA ALA A 511 -4.62 -28.14 -13.43
C ALA A 511 -4.33 -27.34 -14.71
N ALA A 512 -3.93 -26.07 -14.57
CA ALA A 512 -3.57 -25.21 -15.68
C ALA A 512 -2.30 -25.65 -16.41
N VAL A 513 -1.25 -26.02 -15.68
CA VAL A 513 0.00 -26.51 -16.28
C VAL A 513 -0.24 -27.85 -16.95
N GLY A 514 -0.91 -28.78 -16.28
CA GLY A 514 -1.23 -30.10 -16.82
C GLY A 514 -2.05 -30.01 -18.12
N ALA A 515 -3.13 -29.22 -18.11
CA ALA A 515 -3.97 -29.04 -19.30
C ALA A 515 -3.19 -28.43 -20.48
N ARG A 516 -2.38 -27.39 -20.24
CA ARG A 516 -1.57 -26.78 -21.29
C ARG A 516 -0.48 -27.71 -21.81
N ARG A 517 0.11 -28.55 -20.94
CA ARG A 517 1.12 -29.52 -21.34
C ARG A 517 0.52 -30.55 -22.30
N LEU A 518 -0.64 -31.11 -21.99
CA LEU A 518 -1.36 -32.02 -22.89
C LEU A 518 -1.72 -31.36 -24.23
N ILE A 519 -2.22 -30.12 -24.20
CA ILE A 519 -2.52 -29.35 -25.42
C ILE A 519 -1.25 -29.10 -26.26
N SER A 520 -0.10 -28.86 -25.63
CA SER A 520 1.18 -28.69 -26.35
C SER A 520 1.64 -29.98 -27.05
N GLU A 521 1.14 -31.13 -26.62
CA GLU A 521 1.37 -32.45 -27.22
C GLU A 521 0.22 -32.86 -28.16
N ASN A 522 -0.63 -31.92 -28.57
CA ASN A 522 -1.81 -32.12 -29.44
C ASN A 522 -2.93 -33.00 -28.86
N VAL A 523 -3.01 -33.13 -27.53
CA VAL A 523 -4.10 -33.82 -26.84
C VAL A 523 -5.17 -32.80 -26.41
N PHE A 524 -6.36 -32.87 -27.02
CA PHE A 524 -7.44 -31.89 -26.82
C PHE A 524 -8.67 -32.41 -26.06
N ASN A 525 -8.78 -33.72 -25.84
CA ASN A 525 -9.80 -34.31 -24.97
C ASN A 525 -9.12 -34.71 -23.65
N ILE A 526 -9.43 -33.99 -22.58
CA ILE A 526 -8.70 -34.09 -21.30
C ILE A 526 -9.67 -34.47 -20.18
N GLU A 527 -9.40 -35.61 -19.54
CA GLU A 527 -9.97 -35.95 -18.24
C GLU A 527 -9.09 -35.34 -17.14
N MET A 528 -9.70 -34.56 -16.25
CA MET A 528 -9.02 -33.83 -15.18
C MET A 528 -9.40 -34.42 -13.82
N GLU A 529 -8.41 -34.77 -13.01
CA GLU A 529 -8.64 -35.15 -11.62
C GLU A 529 -9.12 -33.96 -10.77
N SER A 530 -9.77 -34.22 -9.64
CA SER A 530 -10.23 -33.18 -8.72
C SER A 530 -9.09 -32.50 -7.94
N PHE A 531 -7.95 -33.17 -7.73
CA PHE A 531 -6.88 -32.71 -6.83
C PHE A 531 -7.43 -32.32 -5.44
N ASP A 532 -8.42 -33.07 -4.93
CA ASP A 532 -9.18 -32.79 -3.70
C ASP A 532 -10.05 -31.51 -3.73
N ASN A 533 -10.08 -30.75 -4.83
CA ASN A 533 -10.98 -29.62 -5.03
C ASN A 533 -11.34 -29.44 -6.52
N ALA A 534 -12.37 -30.15 -6.97
CA ALA A 534 -12.81 -30.14 -8.36
C ALA A 534 -13.23 -28.76 -8.89
N GLU A 535 -13.69 -27.84 -8.03
CA GLU A 535 -13.99 -26.46 -8.43
C GLU A 535 -12.72 -25.74 -8.89
N CYS A 536 -11.65 -25.84 -8.08
CA CYS A 536 -10.37 -25.21 -8.39
C CYS A 536 -9.70 -25.85 -9.62
N ALA A 537 -9.78 -27.18 -9.76
CA ALA A 537 -9.27 -27.88 -10.93
C ALA A 537 -9.96 -27.42 -12.22
N ALA A 538 -11.31 -27.33 -12.21
CA ALA A 538 -12.09 -26.83 -13.34
C ALA A 538 -11.71 -25.39 -13.70
N VAL A 539 -11.63 -24.50 -12.71
CA VAL A 539 -11.27 -23.10 -12.91
C VAL A 539 -9.87 -22.96 -13.52
N GLY A 540 -8.88 -23.63 -12.94
CA GLY A 540 -7.49 -23.58 -13.41
C GLY A 540 -7.37 -24.03 -14.87
N ALA A 541 -7.93 -25.20 -15.20
CA ALA A 541 -7.84 -25.76 -16.54
C ALA A 541 -8.59 -24.92 -17.59
N LEU A 542 -9.80 -24.44 -17.30
CA LEU A 542 -10.65 -23.75 -18.28
C LEU A 542 -10.24 -22.29 -18.50
N LEU A 543 -9.70 -21.60 -17.49
CA LEU A 543 -9.15 -20.25 -17.68
C LEU A 543 -7.84 -20.30 -18.48
N ALA A 544 -6.98 -21.28 -18.19
CA ALA A 544 -5.66 -21.44 -18.79
C ALA A 544 -5.68 -21.79 -20.28
N THR A 545 -6.78 -22.36 -20.74
CA THR A 545 -6.94 -22.89 -22.10
C THR A 545 -7.83 -22.03 -22.99
N TYR A 546 -8.42 -20.98 -22.43
CA TYR A 546 -9.19 -19.99 -23.19
C TYR A 546 -8.29 -19.16 -24.10
N LYS A 547 -8.75 -18.93 -25.32
CA LYS A 547 -8.14 -18.02 -26.30
C LYS A 547 -9.24 -17.24 -27.00
N TYR A 548 -9.08 -15.92 -27.04
CA TYR A 548 -9.86 -15.07 -27.94
C TYR A 548 -9.30 -15.21 -29.35
N GLN A 549 -10.12 -15.74 -30.27
CA GLN A 549 -9.71 -16.05 -31.64
C GLN A 549 -10.83 -15.85 -32.67
N GLU A 550 -11.92 -15.21 -32.26
CA GLU A 550 -13.13 -14.94 -33.04
C GLU A 550 -12.81 -14.09 -34.28
N LEU A 551 -11.78 -13.23 -34.20
CA LEU A 551 -11.31 -12.39 -35.31
C LEU A 551 -10.21 -13.06 -36.15
N LYS A 552 -9.73 -14.25 -35.79
CA LYS A 552 -8.80 -15.03 -36.62
C LYS A 552 -9.57 -15.76 -37.71
N GLN A 553 -8.99 -15.82 -38.92
CA GLN A 553 -9.47 -16.69 -39.98
C GLN A 553 -9.66 -18.12 -39.47
N LYS A 554 -10.76 -18.78 -39.84
CA LYS A 554 -11.15 -20.11 -39.33
C LYS A 554 -10.02 -21.14 -39.46
N ALA A 555 -9.25 -21.12 -40.55
CA ALA A 555 -8.11 -22.01 -40.78
C ALA A 555 -6.91 -21.77 -39.83
N LYS A 556 -6.83 -20.61 -39.17
CA LYS A 556 -5.76 -20.22 -38.24
C LYS A 556 -6.20 -20.29 -36.76
N GLN A 557 -7.42 -20.76 -36.49
CA GLN A 557 -7.92 -20.95 -35.13
C GLN A 557 -7.36 -22.26 -34.55
N SER A 558 -6.95 -22.23 -33.28
CA SER A 558 -6.58 -23.45 -32.56
C SER A 558 -7.85 -24.23 -32.16
N PRO A 559 -7.81 -25.57 -32.13
CA PRO A 559 -8.92 -26.37 -31.61
C PRO A 559 -9.26 -25.99 -30.16
N THR A 560 -10.55 -25.92 -29.84
CA THR A 560 -11.02 -25.71 -28.46
C THR A 560 -10.95 -27.04 -27.70
N PRO A 561 -10.21 -27.13 -26.59
CA PRO A 561 -10.10 -28.37 -25.83
C PRO A 561 -11.43 -28.71 -25.14
N LYS A 562 -11.73 -30.02 -25.06
CA LYS A 562 -12.83 -30.57 -24.28
C LYS A 562 -12.26 -31.11 -22.96
N ILE A 563 -12.59 -30.44 -21.86
CA ILE A 563 -12.10 -30.81 -20.52
C ILE A 563 -13.29 -31.25 -19.66
N CYS A 564 -13.21 -32.45 -19.09
CA CYS A 564 -14.19 -33.02 -18.16
C CYS A 564 -13.53 -33.52 -16.88
N LEU A 565 -14.32 -33.70 -15.82
CA LEU A 565 -13.88 -34.36 -14.59
C LEU A 565 -13.61 -35.83 -14.89
N SER A 566 -12.55 -36.40 -14.34
CA SER A 566 -12.20 -37.81 -14.54
C SER A 566 -13.26 -38.73 -13.94
N GLU A 567 -13.45 -39.91 -14.55
CA GLU A 567 -14.40 -40.93 -14.05
C GLU A 567 -14.02 -41.51 -12.67
N GLY A 568 -12.85 -41.18 -12.13
CA GLY A 568 -12.45 -41.56 -10.77
C GLY A 568 -13.03 -40.65 -9.68
N ALA A 569 -13.38 -39.40 -10.02
CA ALA A 569 -13.87 -38.40 -9.07
C ALA A 569 -15.42 -38.42 -9.00
N ASN A 570 -15.97 -39.53 -8.50
CA ASN A 570 -17.41 -39.81 -8.52
C ASN A 570 -18.16 -39.39 -7.26
N ASN A 571 -17.50 -38.77 -6.27
CA ASN A 571 -18.22 -38.31 -5.10
C ASN A 571 -19.11 -37.10 -5.45
N PRO A 572 -20.28 -36.93 -4.81
CA PRO A 572 -21.19 -35.83 -5.12
C PRO A 572 -20.56 -34.43 -4.99
N GLY A 573 -19.62 -34.26 -4.04
CA GLY A 573 -18.93 -33.00 -3.80
C GLY A 573 -18.05 -32.55 -4.98
N ASP A 574 -17.32 -33.48 -5.59
CA ASP A 574 -16.48 -33.22 -6.77
C ASP A 574 -17.33 -32.93 -8.01
N ILE A 575 -18.44 -33.64 -8.19
CA ILE A 575 -19.36 -33.40 -9.30
C ILE A 575 -19.94 -31.98 -9.21
N ASP A 576 -20.41 -31.56 -8.03
CA ASP A 576 -20.99 -30.25 -7.83
C ASP A 576 -19.93 -29.13 -7.83
N GLY A 577 -18.76 -29.40 -7.25
CA GLY A 577 -17.60 -28.51 -7.32
C GLY A 577 -17.16 -28.25 -8.76
N TRP A 578 -17.04 -29.30 -9.58
CA TRP A 578 -16.71 -29.18 -11.00
C TRP A 578 -17.75 -28.38 -11.78
N LYS A 579 -19.05 -28.63 -11.55
CA LYS A 579 -20.14 -27.84 -12.17
C LYS A 579 -20.01 -26.37 -11.82
N ARG A 580 -19.80 -26.05 -10.53
CA ARG A 580 -19.61 -24.66 -10.05
C ARG A 580 -18.36 -24.03 -10.69
N GLY A 581 -17.24 -24.73 -10.70
CA GLY A 581 -15.99 -24.24 -11.31
C GLY A 581 -16.12 -23.98 -12.81
N LYS A 582 -16.86 -24.83 -13.53
CA LYS A 582 -17.22 -24.60 -14.95
C LYS A 582 -18.04 -23.33 -15.15
N ILE A 583 -19.03 -23.08 -14.29
CA ILE A 583 -19.86 -21.86 -14.38
C ILE A 583 -18.98 -20.62 -14.16
N LEU A 584 -18.16 -20.63 -13.10
CA LEU A 584 -17.24 -19.54 -12.77
C LEU A 584 -16.24 -19.24 -13.89
N ALA A 585 -15.57 -20.27 -14.42
CA ALA A 585 -14.59 -20.09 -15.50
C ALA A 585 -15.25 -19.58 -16.79
N LYS A 586 -16.43 -20.09 -17.15
CA LYS A 586 -17.16 -19.63 -18.34
C LYS A 586 -17.62 -18.18 -18.21
N ALA A 587 -18.13 -17.79 -17.04
CA ALA A 587 -18.52 -16.41 -16.78
C ALA A 587 -17.31 -15.46 -16.84
N GLN A 588 -16.16 -15.88 -16.32
CA GLN A 588 -14.95 -15.04 -16.35
C GLN A 588 -14.41 -14.93 -17.78
N ASN A 589 -14.38 -16.04 -18.52
CA ASN A 589 -14.01 -16.02 -19.94
C ASN A 589 -14.98 -15.20 -20.80
N PHE A 590 -16.25 -15.10 -20.41
CA PHE A 590 -17.19 -14.18 -21.06
C PHE A 590 -16.80 -12.71 -20.79
N ALA A 591 -16.50 -12.34 -19.54
CA ALA A 591 -15.98 -11.02 -19.21
C ALA A 591 -14.66 -10.72 -19.96
N ARG A 592 -13.75 -11.70 -20.06
CA ARG A 592 -12.53 -11.61 -20.88
C ARG A 592 -12.84 -11.32 -22.35
N GLY A 593 -13.80 -12.04 -22.93
CA GLY A 593 -14.20 -11.84 -24.32
C GLY A 593 -14.74 -10.45 -24.60
N LEU A 594 -15.54 -9.88 -23.69
CA LEU A 594 -16.02 -8.50 -23.78
C LEU A 594 -14.87 -7.50 -23.71
N MET A 595 -13.90 -7.71 -22.81
CA MET A 595 -12.73 -6.82 -22.65
C MET A 595 -11.71 -6.95 -23.77
N GLU A 596 -11.60 -8.12 -24.40
CA GLU A 596 -10.62 -8.39 -25.45
C GLU A 596 -11.08 -7.85 -26.82
N ALA A 597 -12.41 -7.80 -27.04
CA ALA A 597 -12.99 -7.29 -28.26
C ALA A 597 -12.52 -5.85 -28.54
N PRO A 598 -12.12 -5.53 -29.78
CA PRO A 598 -11.71 -4.17 -30.12
C PRO A 598 -12.93 -3.23 -30.06
N ALA A 599 -12.71 -1.99 -29.65
CA ALA A 599 -13.79 -1.05 -29.35
C ALA A 599 -14.76 -0.81 -30.52
N ASN A 600 -14.26 -0.80 -31.76
CA ASN A 600 -15.10 -0.67 -32.95
C ASN A 600 -16.07 -1.85 -33.17
N LEU A 601 -15.86 -2.98 -32.49
CA LEU A 601 -16.73 -4.16 -32.48
C LEU A 601 -17.35 -4.41 -31.09
N MET A 602 -17.18 -3.47 -30.16
CA MET A 602 -17.71 -3.53 -28.81
C MET A 602 -18.06 -2.11 -28.33
N THR A 603 -18.87 -1.42 -29.14
CA THR A 603 -19.40 -0.09 -28.82
C THR A 603 -20.38 -0.17 -27.64
N PRO A 604 -20.80 0.96 -27.02
CA PRO A 604 -21.84 0.99 -25.99
C PRO A 604 -23.10 0.22 -26.41
N THR A 605 -23.58 0.44 -27.64
CA THR A 605 -24.74 -0.26 -28.21
C THR A 605 -24.50 -1.76 -28.32
N ILE A 606 -23.39 -2.17 -28.92
CA ILE A 606 -23.07 -3.60 -29.12
C ILE A 606 -22.87 -4.32 -27.77
N PHE A 607 -22.23 -3.67 -26.80
CA PHE A 607 -22.07 -4.23 -25.45
C PHE A 607 -23.44 -4.45 -24.79
N ALA A 608 -24.35 -3.48 -24.90
CA ALA A 608 -25.69 -3.55 -24.35
C ALA A 608 -26.53 -4.68 -24.99
N GLU A 609 -26.51 -4.79 -26.32
CA GLU A 609 -27.18 -5.85 -27.06
C GLU A 609 -26.60 -7.23 -26.75
N THR A 610 -25.27 -7.35 -26.69
CA THR A 610 -24.56 -8.59 -26.33
C THR A 610 -24.94 -9.03 -24.91
N THR A 611 -25.02 -8.08 -23.98
CA THR A 611 -25.46 -8.32 -22.60
C THR A 611 -26.90 -8.83 -22.55
N LYS A 612 -27.82 -8.15 -23.23
CA LYS A 612 -29.23 -8.56 -23.31
C LYS A 612 -29.37 -9.95 -23.92
N ALA A 613 -28.70 -10.22 -25.04
CA ALA A 613 -28.72 -11.53 -25.70
C ALA A 613 -28.12 -12.66 -24.85
N ARG A 614 -27.14 -12.34 -23.99
CA ARG A 614 -26.53 -13.30 -23.07
C ARG A 614 -27.41 -13.60 -21.87
N LEU A 615 -27.93 -12.56 -21.22
CA LEU A 615 -28.61 -12.67 -19.93
C LEU A 615 -30.09 -13.04 -20.03
N THR A 616 -30.79 -12.66 -21.09
CA THR A 616 -32.20 -13.08 -21.30
C THR A 616 -32.37 -14.59 -21.51
N LYS A 617 -31.28 -15.31 -21.81
CA LYS A 617 -31.24 -16.78 -21.82
C LYS A 617 -31.23 -17.38 -20.40
N CYS A 618 -30.98 -16.57 -19.39
CA CYS A 618 -31.10 -16.92 -17.99
C CYS A 618 -32.51 -16.51 -17.54
N GLY A 619 -33.41 -17.48 -17.31
CA GLY A 619 -34.86 -17.23 -17.19
C GLY A 619 -35.32 -16.29 -16.07
N ASP A 620 -34.43 -15.89 -15.14
CA ASP A 620 -34.72 -15.03 -14.00
C ASP A 620 -34.05 -13.64 -14.10
N VAL A 621 -33.60 -13.24 -15.30
CA VAL A 621 -32.88 -11.96 -15.52
C VAL A 621 -33.61 -11.11 -16.55
N ASP A 622 -33.99 -9.89 -16.16
CA ASP A 622 -34.51 -8.85 -17.05
C ASP A 622 -33.40 -7.83 -17.37
N VAL A 623 -33.39 -7.32 -18.61
CA VAL A 623 -32.40 -6.35 -19.08
C VAL A 623 -33.08 -5.23 -19.86
N VAL A 624 -33.02 -4.03 -19.30
CA VAL A 624 -33.51 -2.79 -19.90
C VAL A 624 -32.33 -1.97 -20.40
N ILE A 625 -32.44 -1.47 -21.63
CA ILE A 625 -31.47 -0.58 -22.26
C ILE A 625 -32.12 0.80 -22.33
N HIS A 626 -31.57 1.76 -21.62
CA HIS A 626 -32.03 3.15 -21.64
C HIS A 626 -31.15 3.99 -22.57
N ASP A 627 -31.79 4.92 -23.30
CA ASP A 627 -31.12 5.82 -24.22
C ASP A 627 -30.65 7.12 -23.56
N ALA A 628 -30.01 7.99 -24.35
CA ALA A 628 -29.54 9.30 -23.89
C ALA A 628 -30.67 10.26 -23.44
N ASN A 629 -31.90 10.10 -23.97
CA ASN A 629 -33.04 10.94 -23.59
C ASN A 629 -33.49 10.61 -22.17
N TRP A 630 -33.59 9.32 -21.85
CA TRP A 630 -33.87 8.85 -20.50
C TRP A 630 -32.84 9.38 -19.49
N ALA A 631 -31.55 9.34 -19.82
CA ALA A 631 -30.50 9.88 -18.95
C ALA A 631 -30.65 11.40 -18.74
N ARG A 632 -31.06 12.13 -19.78
CA ARG A 632 -31.30 13.58 -19.72
C ARG A 632 -32.50 13.94 -18.85
N GLU A 633 -33.59 13.18 -18.94
CA GLU A 633 -34.78 13.35 -18.09
C GLU A 633 -34.46 13.14 -16.61
N LEU A 634 -33.49 12.30 -16.29
CA LEU A 634 -33.00 12.07 -14.93
C LEU A 634 -31.94 13.07 -14.47
N GLY A 635 -31.49 13.99 -15.34
CA GLY A 635 -30.45 14.96 -15.02
C GLY A 635 -29.05 14.36 -14.87
N MET A 636 -28.76 13.25 -15.56
CA MET A 636 -27.45 12.58 -15.54
C MET A 636 -26.41 13.32 -16.40
N ASN A 637 -26.19 14.61 -16.13
CA ASN A 637 -25.32 15.43 -16.98
C ASN A 637 -23.84 15.14 -16.77
N SER A 638 -23.45 14.47 -15.68
CA SER A 638 -22.06 14.03 -15.48
C SER A 638 -21.74 12.89 -16.46
N PHE A 639 -22.63 11.89 -16.58
CA PHE A 639 -22.54 10.82 -17.58
C PHE A 639 -22.62 11.35 -19.01
N LEU A 640 -23.62 12.18 -19.31
CA LEU A 640 -23.82 12.73 -20.67
C LEU A 640 -22.68 13.65 -21.11
N SER A 641 -22.00 14.32 -20.17
CA SER A 641 -20.83 15.16 -20.51
C SER A 641 -19.69 14.34 -21.08
N VAL A 642 -19.40 13.16 -20.53
CA VAL A 642 -18.36 12.26 -21.07
C VAL A 642 -18.75 11.78 -22.47
N ALA A 643 -20.01 11.40 -22.66
CA ALA A 643 -20.51 10.89 -23.94
C ALA A 643 -20.51 11.91 -25.08
N SER A 644 -20.55 13.21 -24.76
CA SER A 644 -20.61 14.28 -25.77
C SER A 644 -19.46 14.25 -26.79
N GLY A 645 -18.33 13.62 -26.44
CA GLY A 645 -17.16 13.47 -27.29
C GLY A 645 -17.25 12.39 -28.37
N SER A 646 -18.26 11.52 -28.36
CA SER A 646 -18.45 10.45 -29.34
C SER A 646 -19.70 10.64 -30.20
N ASP A 647 -19.65 10.13 -31.44
CA ASP A 647 -20.81 10.02 -32.33
C ASP A 647 -21.63 8.75 -32.04
N GLU A 648 -21.05 7.78 -31.33
CA GLU A 648 -21.75 6.58 -30.89
C GLU A 648 -22.62 6.91 -29.67
N PRO A 649 -23.93 6.59 -29.69
CA PRO A 649 -24.85 7.01 -28.65
C PRO A 649 -24.53 6.34 -27.30
N PRO A 650 -24.56 7.09 -26.18
CA PRO A 650 -24.45 6.48 -24.86
C PRO A 650 -25.71 5.70 -24.52
N VAL A 651 -25.55 4.61 -23.78
CA VAL A 651 -26.65 3.78 -23.28
C VAL A 651 -26.45 3.49 -21.79
N PHE A 652 -27.54 3.34 -21.05
CA PHE A 652 -27.50 2.95 -19.64
C PHE A 652 -28.21 1.61 -19.48
N LEU A 653 -27.49 0.57 -19.04
CA LEU A 653 -28.09 -0.73 -18.76
C LEU A 653 -28.62 -0.78 -17.33
N GLU A 654 -29.86 -1.23 -17.20
CA GLU A 654 -30.45 -1.70 -15.95
C GLU A 654 -30.76 -3.19 -16.07
N ILE A 655 -30.10 -4.00 -15.24
CA ILE A 655 -30.25 -5.45 -15.20
C ILE A 655 -30.91 -5.83 -13.87
N THR A 656 -31.96 -6.65 -13.91
CA THR A 656 -32.67 -7.11 -12.71
C THR A 656 -32.58 -8.62 -12.61
N TYR A 657 -32.03 -9.13 -11.51
CA TYR A 657 -32.12 -10.54 -11.12
C TYR A 657 -32.85 -10.61 -9.78
N SER A 658 -33.97 -11.34 -9.73
CA SER A 658 -34.82 -11.41 -8.55
C SER A 658 -35.11 -12.85 -8.18
N LYS A 659 -34.48 -13.34 -7.12
CA LYS A 659 -34.61 -14.73 -6.67
C LYS A 659 -34.73 -14.91 -5.16
N SER A 660 -34.82 -13.80 -4.42
CA SER A 660 -35.23 -13.82 -3.02
C SER A 660 -36.64 -13.23 -2.88
N ASP A 661 -37.15 -13.08 -1.66
CA ASP A 661 -38.56 -12.72 -1.46
C ASP A 661 -38.89 -11.33 -2.04
N PRO A 662 -40.13 -11.08 -2.52
CA PRO A 662 -40.53 -9.81 -3.17
C PRO A 662 -40.40 -8.51 -2.35
N GLY A 663 -39.87 -8.55 -1.13
CA GLY A 663 -39.55 -7.40 -0.29
C GLY A 663 -38.08 -7.27 0.12
N ASP A 664 -37.23 -8.23 -0.25
CA ASP A 664 -35.82 -8.22 0.12
C ASP A 664 -35.05 -7.10 -0.60
N PRO A 665 -34.16 -6.39 0.10
CA PRO A 665 -33.41 -5.28 -0.48
C PRO A 665 -32.44 -5.76 -1.55
N TYR A 666 -32.36 -5.01 -2.65
CA TYR A 666 -31.45 -5.30 -3.76
C TYR A 666 -29.98 -5.08 -3.36
N ILE A 667 -29.10 -5.94 -3.87
CA ILE A 667 -27.67 -5.63 -4.00
C ILE A 667 -27.49 -4.84 -5.31
N CYS A 668 -26.93 -3.63 -5.24
CA CYS A 668 -26.64 -2.86 -6.46
C CYS A 668 -25.18 -3.09 -6.89
N LEU A 669 -24.99 -3.65 -8.08
CA LEU A 669 -23.70 -3.80 -8.73
C LEU A 669 -23.56 -2.73 -9.82
N VAL A 670 -22.58 -1.83 -9.70
CA VAL A 670 -22.37 -0.74 -10.66
C VAL A 670 -21.06 -0.95 -11.41
N GLY A 671 -21.08 -0.90 -12.74
CA GLY A 671 -19.89 -1.17 -13.56
C GLY A 671 -19.51 0.01 -14.44
N LYS A 672 -18.25 0.49 -14.39
CA LYS A 672 -17.73 1.45 -15.37
C LYS A 672 -17.79 0.84 -16.77
N GLY A 673 -18.47 1.51 -17.70
CA GLY A 673 -18.69 1.05 -19.08
C GLY A 673 -18.08 1.96 -20.15
N VAL A 674 -16.82 2.38 -20.01
CA VAL A 674 -16.17 3.15 -21.07
C VAL A 674 -15.63 2.19 -22.13
N THR A 675 -16.28 2.07 -23.29
CA THR A 675 -15.91 1.07 -24.31
C THR A 675 -14.62 1.42 -25.06
N PHE A 676 -14.28 2.71 -25.10
CA PHE A 676 -12.97 3.18 -25.48
C PHE A 676 -12.66 4.51 -24.80
N ASP A 677 -11.46 4.62 -24.23
CA ASP A 677 -10.98 5.80 -23.54
C ASP A 677 -9.72 6.36 -24.20
N CYS A 678 -9.86 7.43 -25.00
CA CYS A 678 -8.70 8.17 -25.52
C CYS A 678 -8.25 9.29 -24.57
N GLY A 679 -8.98 9.52 -23.48
CA GLY A 679 -8.81 10.61 -22.52
C GLY A 679 -9.55 11.91 -22.82
N GLY A 680 -10.29 11.97 -23.93
CA GLY A 680 -10.90 13.21 -24.40
C GLY A 680 -9.85 14.28 -24.72
N ILE A 681 -10.17 15.56 -24.46
CA ILE A 681 -9.24 16.68 -24.71
C ILE A 681 -7.90 16.53 -23.96
N SER A 682 -7.94 15.94 -22.76
CA SER A 682 -6.77 15.52 -21.97
C SER A 682 -6.20 14.21 -22.51
N ILE A 683 -5.84 14.20 -23.79
CA ILE A 683 -5.58 12.99 -24.58
C ILE A 683 -4.46 12.12 -23.99
N LYS A 684 -4.68 10.81 -23.95
CA LYS A 684 -3.67 9.83 -23.53
C LYS A 684 -2.52 9.76 -24.54
N PRO A 685 -1.30 9.38 -24.11
CA PRO A 685 -0.22 9.02 -25.01
C PRO A 685 -0.59 7.82 -25.89
N ALA A 686 -0.05 7.76 -27.12
CA ALA A 686 -0.32 6.67 -28.06
C ALA A 686 0.07 5.28 -27.54
N ALA A 687 1.14 5.18 -26.76
CA ALA A 687 1.60 3.92 -26.19
C ALA A 687 0.51 3.31 -25.29
N THR A 688 0.16 2.04 -25.53
CA THR A 688 -0.86 1.28 -24.78
C THR A 688 -2.30 1.79 -24.88
N MET A 689 -2.59 2.85 -25.64
CA MET A 689 -3.96 3.36 -25.82
C MET A 689 -4.90 2.30 -26.41
N ALA A 690 -4.40 1.39 -27.24
CA ALA A 690 -5.18 0.26 -27.77
C ALA A 690 -5.75 -0.66 -26.67
N ASP A 691 -5.14 -0.70 -25.48
CA ASP A 691 -5.63 -1.47 -24.32
C ASP A 691 -6.78 -0.76 -23.59
N MET A 692 -7.13 0.47 -23.97
CA MET A 692 -8.31 1.18 -23.47
C MET A 692 -9.63 0.63 -24.05
N ARG A 693 -9.57 -0.32 -25.00
CA ARG A 693 -10.73 -1.16 -25.35
C ARG A 693 -11.31 -1.93 -24.14
N ALA A 694 -10.48 -2.17 -23.12
CA ALA A 694 -10.87 -2.87 -21.90
C ALA A 694 -11.28 -1.94 -20.75
N ASP A 695 -11.51 -0.65 -21.02
CA ASP A 695 -11.90 0.32 -20.00
C ASP A 695 -13.39 0.21 -19.57
N MET A 696 -14.08 -0.77 -20.16
CA MET A 696 -15.37 -1.31 -19.78
C MET A 696 -15.23 -2.58 -18.92
N GLY A 697 -14.05 -2.82 -18.35
CA GLY A 697 -13.77 -4.00 -17.53
C GLY A 697 -14.67 -4.12 -16.29
N GLY A 698 -15.08 -2.98 -15.71
CA GLY A 698 -16.06 -2.93 -14.63
C GLY A 698 -17.42 -3.47 -15.07
N ALA A 699 -17.96 -2.95 -16.19
CA ALA A 699 -19.18 -3.42 -16.82
C ALA A 699 -19.13 -4.92 -17.13
N ALA A 700 -18.04 -5.40 -17.75
CA ALA A 700 -17.87 -6.81 -18.10
C ALA A 700 -17.91 -7.72 -16.86
N ASN A 701 -17.30 -7.30 -15.76
CA ASN A 701 -17.34 -8.03 -14.50
C ASN A 701 -18.76 -8.09 -13.92
N VAL A 702 -19.51 -6.97 -13.90
CA VAL A 702 -20.91 -6.96 -13.43
C VAL A 702 -21.78 -7.94 -14.22
N VAL A 703 -21.69 -7.91 -15.55
CA VAL A 703 -22.45 -8.83 -16.42
C VAL A 703 -22.04 -10.28 -16.19
N GLY A 704 -20.73 -10.56 -16.12
CA GLY A 704 -20.21 -11.89 -15.84
C GLY A 704 -20.68 -12.43 -14.48
N THR A 705 -20.68 -11.57 -13.46
CA THR A 705 -21.14 -11.92 -12.12
C THR A 705 -22.64 -12.24 -12.10
N ILE A 706 -23.49 -11.40 -12.70
CA ILE A 706 -24.95 -11.67 -12.77
C ILE A 706 -25.22 -12.97 -13.53
N ALA A 707 -24.50 -13.21 -14.64
CA ALA A 707 -24.61 -14.47 -15.37
C ALA A 707 -24.26 -15.67 -14.48
N ALA A 708 -23.13 -15.63 -13.76
CA ALA A 708 -22.73 -16.72 -12.87
C ALA A 708 -23.71 -16.92 -11.71
N VAL A 709 -24.14 -15.84 -11.07
CA VAL A 709 -25.12 -15.85 -9.96
C VAL A 709 -26.43 -16.49 -10.40
N SER A 710 -26.94 -16.13 -11.58
CA SER A 710 -28.16 -16.71 -12.13
C SER A 710 -28.02 -18.20 -12.45
N HIS A 711 -26.92 -18.63 -13.07
CA HIS A 711 -26.67 -20.06 -13.34
C HIS A 711 -26.45 -20.88 -12.06
N LEU A 712 -25.93 -20.26 -11.00
CA LEU A 712 -25.77 -20.87 -9.67
C LEU A 712 -27.06 -20.83 -8.85
N ASN A 713 -28.11 -20.18 -9.36
CA ASN A 713 -29.41 -20.11 -8.70
C ASN A 713 -29.32 -19.52 -7.28
N LEU A 714 -28.52 -18.47 -7.07
CA LEU A 714 -28.36 -17.90 -5.72
C LEU A 714 -29.62 -17.14 -5.29
N PRO A 715 -30.09 -17.31 -4.04
CA PRO A 715 -31.32 -16.69 -3.55
C PRO A 715 -31.06 -15.22 -3.14
N VAL A 716 -30.86 -14.33 -4.10
CA VAL A 716 -30.61 -12.90 -3.88
C VAL A 716 -31.33 -12.05 -4.93
N ASN A 717 -31.58 -10.79 -4.57
CA ASN A 717 -32.04 -9.76 -5.50
C ASN A 717 -30.85 -8.86 -5.88
N ILE A 718 -30.59 -8.68 -7.18
CA ILE A 718 -29.49 -7.85 -7.72
C ILE A 718 -30.01 -6.86 -8.76
N LYS A 719 -29.54 -5.61 -8.66
CA LYS A 719 -29.61 -4.60 -9.73
C LYS A 719 -28.22 -4.39 -10.31
N GLY A 720 -28.03 -4.66 -11.60
CA GLY A 720 -26.82 -4.30 -12.35
C GLY A 720 -27.03 -2.96 -13.05
N LEU A 721 -26.18 -1.97 -12.79
CA LEU A 721 -26.30 -0.62 -13.34
C LEU A 721 -25.02 -0.26 -14.08
N ILE A 722 -25.11 -0.01 -15.38
CA ILE A 722 -23.93 0.17 -16.24
C ILE A 722 -24.13 1.37 -17.16
N PRO A 723 -23.54 2.54 -16.85
CA PRO A 723 -23.42 3.63 -17.80
C PRO A 723 -22.38 3.26 -18.87
N LEU A 724 -22.80 3.16 -20.13
CA LEU A 724 -21.95 2.83 -21.28
C LEU A 724 -21.77 4.03 -22.20
N THR A 725 -20.52 4.34 -22.52
CA THR A 725 -20.14 5.43 -23.44
C THR A 725 -18.74 5.21 -23.98
N GLU A 726 -18.34 5.98 -24.98
CA GLU A 726 -16.92 6.22 -25.28
C GLU A 726 -16.47 7.56 -24.68
N ASN A 727 -15.16 7.72 -24.48
CA ASN A 727 -14.52 9.01 -24.15
C ASN A 727 -13.59 9.39 -25.30
N LEU A 728 -14.15 10.15 -26.26
CA LEU A 728 -13.51 10.55 -27.51
C LEU A 728 -13.40 12.08 -27.63
N ILE A 729 -12.87 12.54 -28.76
CA ILE A 729 -12.70 13.96 -29.09
C ILE A 729 -13.53 14.28 -30.33
N ASN A 730 -14.44 15.24 -30.19
CA ASN A 730 -15.12 15.92 -31.29
C ASN A 730 -15.32 17.41 -30.91
N GLY A 731 -16.06 18.17 -31.73
CA GLY A 731 -16.36 19.59 -31.45
C GLY A 731 -17.28 19.84 -30.24
N HIS A 732 -17.86 18.79 -29.66
CA HIS A 732 -18.80 18.83 -28.53
C HIS A 732 -18.22 18.23 -27.24
N ALA A 733 -17.01 17.68 -27.29
CA ALA A 733 -16.36 17.03 -26.15
C ALA A 733 -16.26 17.97 -24.94
N THR A 734 -16.38 17.38 -23.74
CA THR A 734 -16.12 18.09 -22.48
C THR A 734 -14.69 18.63 -22.48
N LYS A 735 -14.54 19.87 -22.00
CA LYS A 735 -13.27 20.59 -21.95
C LYS A 735 -12.76 20.68 -20.51
N PRO A 736 -11.43 20.65 -20.29
CA PRO A 736 -10.84 21.04 -19.02
C PRO A 736 -11.39 22.38 -18.52
N GLY A 737 -11.92 22.41 -17.30
CA GLY A 737 -12.55 23.56 -16.66
C GLY A 737 -14.07 23.66 -16.84
N ASP A 738 -14.70 22.82 -17.67
CA ASP A 738 -16.16 22.76 -17.77
C ASP A 738 -16.78 22.36 -16.41
N VAL A 739 -17.91 22.96 -16.04
CA VAL A 739 -18.66 22.58 -14.83
C VAL A 739 -19.95 21.88 -15.25
N VAL A 740 -20.12 20.65 -14.77
CA VAL A 740 -21.29 19.80 -15.05
C VAL A 740 -22.08 19.54 -13.78
N LYS A 741 -23.39 19.33 -13.89
CA LYS A 741 -24.28 19.08 -12.75
C LYS A 741 -24.75 17.63 -12.73
N ALA A 742 -24.31 16.86 -11.74
CA ALA A 742 -24.70 15.46 -11.56
C ALA A 742 -26.18 15.32 -11.16
N MET A 743 -26.69 14.10 -11.22
CA MET A 743 -28.08 13.73 -10.92
C MET A 743 -28.52 14.13 -9.51
N ASN A 744 -27.64 14.11 -8.52
CA ASN A 744 -27.94 14.57 -7.15
C ASN A 744 -27.88 16.10 -6.97
N GLY A 745 -27.63 16.84 -8.05
CA GLY A 745 -27.56 18.29 -8.06
C GLY A 745 -26.18 18.88 -7.75
N LYS A 746 -25.19 18.08 -7.34
CA LYS A 746 -23.81 18.55 -7.11
C LYS A 746 -23.16 18.99 -8.42
N THR A 747 -22.44 20.10 -8.37
CA THR A 747 -21.64 20.63 -9.47
C THR A 747 -20.21 20.08 -9.44
N ILE A 748 -19.70 19.69 -10.60
CA ILE A 748 -18.37 19.08 -10.76
C ILE A 748 -17.59 19.89 -11.78
N CYS A 749 -16.47 20.48 -11.38
CA CYS A 749 -15.46 20.99 -12.30
C CYS A 749 -14.67 19.82 -12.91
N VAL A 750 -14.72 19.70 -14.23
CA VAL A 750 -13.99 18.70 -15.02
C VAL A 750 -12.65 19.28 -15.43
N ASP A 751 -11.64 19.16 -14.57
CA ASP A 751 -10.29 19.67 -14.85
C ASP A 751 -9.48 18.72 -15.74
N ASN A 752 -9.68 17.40 -15.58
CA ASN A 752 -9.05 16.40 -16.42
C ASN A 752 -10.12 15.50 -17.06
N THR A 753 -10.22 15.52 -18.39
CA THR A 753 -11.21 14.74 -19.15
C THR A 753 -10.83 13.26 -19.25
N ASP A 754 -9.61 12.89 -18.87
CA ASP A 754 -9.11 11.51 -18.71
C ASP A 754 -9.46 10.91 -17.33
N ALA A 755 -10.20 11.69 -16.52
CA ALA A 755 -10.82 11.24 -15.28
C ALA A 755 -12.34 11.11 -15.48
N GLU A 756 -12.75 10.50 -16.59
CA GLU A 756 -14.13 10.33 -17.06
C GLU A 756 -14.88 9.24 -16.30
N GLY A 757 -14.20 8.15 -15.92
CA GLY A 757 -14.85 6.99 -15.32
C GLY A 757 -15.59 7.32 -14.03
N ARG A 758 -15.02 8.24 -13.23
CA ARG A 758 -15.69 8.71 -12.00
C ARG A 758 -16.89 9.60 -12.28
N LEU A 759 -16.91 10.31 -13.42
CA LEU A 759 -18.03 11.16 -13.84
C LEU A 759 -19.24 10.31 -14.24
N ILE A 760 -19.04 9.25 -15.03
CA ILE A 760 -20.15 8.37 -15.41
C ILE A 760 -20.67 7.55 -14.23
N LEU A 761 -19.78 7.14 -13.32
CA LEU A 761 -20.15 6.42 -12.09
C LEU A 761 -20.89 7.31 -11.09
N ALA A 762 -20.61 8.61 -11.04
CA ALA A 762 -21.32 9.54 -10.14
C ALA A 762 -22.84 9.48 -10.35
N ASP A 763 -23.30 9.54 -11.60
CA ASP A 763 -24.74 9.47 -11.91
C ASP A 763 -25.31 8.06 -11.70
N ALA A 764 -24.54 7.01 -12.01
CA ALA A 764 -24.96 5.64 -11.75
C ALA A 764 -25.11 5.32 -10.25
N LEU A 765 -24.20 5.83 -9.41
CA LEU A 765 -24.26 5.72 -7.94
C LEU A 765 -25.46 6.50 -7.38
N CYS A 766 -25.77 7.68 -7.93
CA CYS A 766 -26.98 8.41 -7.57
C CYS A 766 -28.24 7.60 -7.93
N TYR A 767 -28.28 7.03 -9.12
CA TYR A 767 -29.40 6.21 -9.60
C TYR A 767 -29.60 4.95 -8.74
N ALA A 768 -28.52 4.31 -8.30
CA ALA A 768 -28.56 3.15 -7.41
C ALA A 768 -29.36 3.42 -6.12
N GLY A 769 -29.35 4.66 -5.63
CA GLY A 769 -30.13 5.07 -4.45
C GLY A 769 -31.64 4.90 -4.58
N LYS A 770 -32.19 4.91 -5.80
CA LYS A 770 -33.64 4.70 -6.04
C LYS A 770 -34.12 3.31 -5.59
N PHE A 771 -33.22 2.33 -5.54
CA PHE A 771 -33.54 0.95 -5.20
C PHE A 771 -33.41 0.62 -3.71
N LYS A 772 -33.03 1.60 -2.87
CA LYS A 772 -32.80 1.42 -1.42
C LYS A 772 -31.95 0.17 -1.14
N PRO A 773 -30.73 0.10 -1.70
CA PRO A 773 -29.99 -1.15 -1.74
C PRO A 773 -29.51 -1.61 -0.36
N LYS A 774 -29.37 -2.93 -0.19
CA LYS A 774 -28.70 -3.56 0.96
C LYS A 774 -27.27 -3.04 1.08
N PHE A 775 -26.58 -2.95 -0.05
CA PHE A 775 -25.31 -2.27 -0.24
C PHE A 775 -25.09 -1.99 -1.72
N ILE A 776 -24.17 -1.06 -2.02
CA ILE A 776 -23.71 -0.77 -3.37
C ILE A 776 -22.28 -1.29 -3.53
N LEU A 777 -22.01 -2.05 -4.58
CA LEU A 777 -20.66 -2.41 -5.00
C LEU A 777 -20.44 -1.88 -6.40
N ASP A 778 -19.57 -0.88 -6.54
CA ASP A 778 -19.12 -0.45 -7.86
C ASP A 778 -17.73 -0.99 -8.19
N ILE A 779 -17.49 -1.26 -9.46
CA ILE A 779 -16.23 -1.79 -9.98
C ILE A 779 -15.83 -1.07 -11.26
N ALA A 780 -14.56 -0.69 -11.34
CA ALA A 780 -14.05 0.11 -12.44
C ALA A 780 -12.56 -0.09 -12.69
N THR A 781 -12.15 0.00 -13.94
CA THR A 781 -10.76 0.30 -14.34
C THR A 781 -10.54 1.80 -14.15
N LEU A 782 -10.40 2.26 -12.91
CA LEU A 782 -10.59 3.68 -12.61
C LEU A 782 -9.31 4.51 -12.66
N THR A 783 -8.21 4.01 -12.09
CA THR A 783 -7.00 4.84 -11.97
C THR A 783 -5.72 4.10 -12.33
N GLY A 784 -4.84 4.75 -13.10
CA GLY A 784 -3.45 4.29 -13.27
C GLY A 784 -2.67 4.29 -11.94
N ALA A 785 -3.11 5.08 -10.95
CA ALA A 785 -2.52 5.13 -9.62
C ALA A 785 -2.59 3.77 -8.90
N VAL A 786 -3.66 2.99 -9.08
CA VAL A 786 -3.73 1.65 -8.47
C VAL A 786 -2.74 0.68 -9.11
N THR A 787 -2.49 0.79 -10.42
CA THR A 787 -1.48 -0.01 -11.12
C THR A 787 -0.08 0.32 -10.59
N VAL A 788 0.19 1.59 -10.27
CA VAL A 788 1.46 2.00 -9.64
C VAL A 788 1.56 1.46 -8.20
N ALA A 789 0.47 1.50 -7.45
CA ALA A 789 0.43 1.11 -6.03
C ALA A 789 0.50 -0.41 -5.81
N LEU A 790 -0.32 -1.17 -6.55
CA LEU A 790 -0.53 -2.62 -6.34
C LEU A 790 -0.10 -3.48 -7.53
N GLY A 791 0.26 -2.90 -8.68
CA GLY A 791 0.54 -3.67 -9.90
C GLY A 791 -0.65 -4.50 -10.35
N ASN A 792 -0.41 -5.74 -10.76
CA ASN A 792 -1.42 -6.63 -11.35
C ASN A 792 -1.84 -7.77 -10.40
N CYS A 793 -1.40 -7.74 -9.13
CA CYS A 793 -1.58 -8.86 -8.21
C CYS A 793 -2.94 -8.84 -7.50
N ALA A 794 -3.45 -7.66 -7.12
CA ALA A 794 -4.70 -7.48 -6.38
C ALA A 794 -5.46 -6.23 -6.85
N ALA A 795 -6.79 -6.26 -6.80
CA ALA A 795 -7.60 -5.04 -6.95
C ALA A 795 -7.60 -4.24 -5.65
N ALA A 796 -7.68 -2.92 -5.76
CA ALA A 796 -7.91 -2.07 -4.60
C ALA A 796 -9.40 -2.02 -4.27
N ALA A 797 -9.74 -2.19 -3.00
CA ALA A 797 -11.10 -2.01 -2.51
C ALA A 797 -11.15 -0.87 -1.49
N TYR A 798 -12.13 0.01 -1.65
CA TYR A 798 -12.44 1.10 -0.73
C TYR A 798 -13.81 0.81 -0.15
N CYS A 799 -13.87 0.66 1.18
CA CYS A 799 -15.08 0.17 1.83
C CYS A 799 -15.38 0.98 3.08
N ASN A 800 -16.61 1.48 3.19
CA ASN A 800 -17.12 2.18 4.37
C ASN A 800 -17.72 1.24 5.43
N ASP A 801 -17.74 -0.08 5.18
CA ASP A 801 -18.30 -1.10 6.06
C ASP A 801 -17.28 -2.24 6.31
N ASP A 802 -16.88 -2.43 7.56
CA ASP A 802 -15.85 -3.43 7.92
C ASP A 802 -16.32 -4.88 7.74
N ALA A 803 -17.61 -5.16 7.92
CA ALA A 803 -18.16 -6.51 7.81
C ALA A 803 -18.24 -6.95 6.33
N LEU A 804 -18.61 -6.03 5.44
CA LEU A 804 -18.55 -6.25 4.00
C LEU A 804 -17.10 -6.41 3.52
N TRP A 805 -16.17 -5.60 4.03
CA TRP A 805 -14.75 -5.76 3.71
C TRP A 805 -14.23 -7.15 4.06
N GLN A 806 -14.48 -7.66 5.28
CA GLN A 806 -14.02 -8.98 5.70
C GLN A 806 -14.55 -10.09 4.79
N LYS A 807 -15.82 -10.02 4.38
CA LYS A 807 -16.39 -11.00 3.45
C LYS A 807 -15.74 -10.94 2.08
N LEU A 808 -15.47 -9.73 1.58
CA LEU A 808 -14.81 -9.51 0.30
C LEU A 808 -13.38 -10.03 0.31
N GLU A 809 -12.65 -9.77 1.39
CA GLU A 809 -11.29 -10.27 1.62
C GLU A 809 -11.24 -11.80 1.60
N ILE A 810 -12.13 -12.47 2.35
CA ILE A 810 -12.22 -13.94 2.37
C ILE A 810 -12.61 -14.49 0.99
N ALA A 811 -13.54 -13.84 0.29
CA ALA A 811 -13.90 -14.23 -1.07
C ALA A 811 -12.71 -14.10 -2.04
N GLY A 812 -11.94 -13.01 -1.95
CA GLY A 812 -10.73 -12.79 -2.73
C GLY A 812 -9.69 -13.87 -2.45
N ALA A 813 -9.48 -14.19 -1.17
CA ALA A 813 -8.54 -15.24 -0.76
C ALA A 813 -8.94 -16.63 -1.29
N ASN A 814 -10.22 -17.00 -1.19
CA ASN A 814 -10.71 -18.29 -1.66
C ASN A 814 -10.62 -18.45 -3.18
N THR A 815 -10.88 -17.38 -3.91
CA THR A 815 -10.88 -17.35 -5.38
C THR A 815 -9.51 -17.09 -5.98
N GLY A 816 -8.54 -16.61 -5.19
CA GLY A 816 -7.21 -16.20 -5.69
C GLY A 816 -7.20 -14.82 -6.35
N ASP A 817 -8.37 -14.27 -6.66
CA ASP A 817 -8.54 -12.89 -7.15
C ASP A 817 -8.51 -11.93 -5.96
N ARG A 818 -7.28 -11.66 -5.49
CA ARG A 818 -7.00 -10.87 -4.28
C ARG A 818 -7.65 -9.49 -4.31
N MET A 819 -8.08 -9.07 -3.13
CA MET A 819 -8.58 -7.74 -2.82
C MET A 819 -7.65 -7.12 -1.77
N TRP A 820 -7.31 -5.86 -1.94
CA TRP A 820 -6.49 -5.12 -0.97
C TRP A 820 -7.24 -3.87 -0.49
N ARG A 821 -7.41 -3.72 0.83
CA ARG A 821 -8.12 -2.57 1.36
C ARG A 821 -7.27 -1.32 1.25
N MET A 822 -7.81 -0.30 0.61
CA MET A 822 -7.19 1.01 0.50
C MET A 822 -7.90 2.00 1.43
N PRO A 823 -7.19 3.02 1.95
CA PRO A 823 -7.74 3.97 2.91
C PRO A 823 -8.79 4.89 2.27
N LEU A 824 -9.92 5.07 2.97
CA LEU A 824 -11.01 5.98 2.60
C LEU A 824 -11.10 7.18 3.58
N PHE A 825 -9.95 7.77 3.87
CA PHE A 825 -9.81 8.83 4.88
C PHE A 825 -10.46 10.15 4.46
N SER A 826 -10.95 10.92 5.44
CA SER A 826 -11.53 12.26 5.22
C SER A 826 -10.53 13.26 4.62
N HIS A 827 -9.22 13.00 4.76
CA HIS A 827 -8.17 13.75 4.09
C HIS A 827 -8.39 13.81 2.56
N TYR A 828 -8.71 12.69 1.93
CA TYR A 828 -8.90 12.63 0.48
C TYR A 828 -10.20 13.32 0.05
N SER A 829 -11.28 13.21 0.84
CA SER A 829 -12.53 13.95 0.57
C SER A 829 -12.32 15.46 0.53
N ARG A 830 -11.53 16.02 1.47
CA ARG A 830 -11.22 17.47 1.47
C ARG A 830 -10.47 17.92 0.24
N GLN A 831 -9.66 17.07 -0.39
CA GLN A 831 -8.99 17.41 -1.64
C GLN A 831 -9.96 17.55 -2.82
N MET A 832 -11.12 16.89 -2.76
CA MET A 832 -12.12 16.89 -3.82
C MET A 832 -13.18 17.98 -3.62
N THR A 833 -13.46 18.40 -2.39
CA THR A 833 -14.61 19.28 -2.07
C THR A 833 -14.26 20.70 -1.63
N ASN A 834 -13.00 21.02 -1.33
CA ASN A 834 -12.63 22.34 -0.79
C ASN A 834 -12.37 23.37 -1.91
N TYR A 835 -13.43 23.81 -2.60
CA TYR A 835 -13.39 24.79 -3.69
C TYR A 835 -14.52 25.83 -3.53
N GLU A 836 -14.29 27.07 -3.95
CA GLU A 836 -15.24 28.17 -3.74
C GLU A 836 -16.32 28.28 -4.83
N SER A 837 -16.02 27.85 -6.07
CA SER A 837 -16.87 28.13 -7.24
C SER A 837 -17.72 26.94 -7.71
N TYR A 838 -17.53 25.76 -7.14
CA TYR A 838 -18.22 24.50 -7.48
C TYR A 838 -18.08 23.50 -6.33
N ASP A 839 -18.96 22.50 -6.26
CA ASP A 839 -19.02 21.57 -5.12
C ASP A 839 -17.88 20.53 -5.12
N LEU A 840 -17.48 20.06 -6.31
CA LEU A 840 -16.42 19.06 -6.48
C LEU A 840 -15.47 19.38 -7.61
N HIS A 841 -14.23 18.95 -7.45
CA HIS A 841 -13.24 18.85 -8.52
C HIS A 841 -13.09 17.39 -8.95
N ASN A 842 -13.04 17.08 -10.25
CA ASN A 842 -12.94 15.68 -10.69
C ASN A 842 -11.52 15.09 -10.55
N ALA A 843 -10.48 15.92 -10.46
CA ALA A 843 -9.09 15.48 -10.27
C ALA A 843 -8.53 15.95 -8.91
N GLY A 844 -7.83 15.07 -8.17
CA GLY A 844 -7.18 15.44 -6.91
C GLY A 844 -5.85 16.19 -7.12
N LYS A 845 -5.31 16.80 -6.06
CA LYS A 845 -3.93 17.34 -6.06
C LYS A 845 -2.89 16.19 -6.06
N LYS A 846 -1.59 16.51 -6.10
CA LYS A 846 -0.53 15.47 -6.09
C LYS A 846 -0.60 14.57 -4.84
N GLY A 847 -0.58 13.25 -5.06
CA GLY A 847 -0.58 12.20 -4.02
C GLY A 847 -1.94 11.52 -3.81
N GLY A 848 -1.96 10.20 -3.66
CA GLY A 848 -3.20 9.44 -3.36
C GLY A 848 -4.26 9.42 -4.47
N GLY A 849 -3.87 9.35 -5.75
CA GLY A 849 -4.78 9.45 -6.91
C GLY A 849 -5.95 8.45 -6.94
N SER A 850 -5.75 7.22 -6.46
CA SER A 850 -6.81 6.22 -6.34
C SER A 850 -7.74 6.50 -5.15
N CYS A 851 -7.19 6.96 -4.02
CA CYS A 851 -7.97 7.32 -2.83
C CYS A 851 -8.82 8.57 -3.05
N THR A 852 -8.32 9.55 -3.79
CA THR A 852 -9.08 10.76 -4.18
C THR A 852 -10.20 10.43 -5.18
N ALA A 853 -9.97 9.48 -6.10
CA ALA A 853 -11.03 8.97 -6.97
C ALA A 853 -12.15 8.28 -6.18
N ALA A 854 -11.80 7.40 -5.24
CA ALA A 854 -12.77 6.78 -4.35
C ALA A 854 -13.49 7.82 -3.47
N ALA A 855 -12.76 8.81 -2.95
CA ALA A 855 -13.35 9.89 -2.17
C ALA A 855 -14.34 10.74 -2.99
N PHE A 856 -14.05 10.98 -4.28
CA PHE A 856 -14.98 11.62 -5.20
C PHE A 856 -16.26 10.77 -5.38
N LEU A 857 -16.13 9.47 -5.64
CA LEU A 857 -17.28 8.58 -5.82
C LEU A 857 -18.17 8.53 -4.58
N ARG A 858 -17.57 8.53 -3.38
CA ARG A 858 -18.29 8.53 -2.10
C ARG A 858 -19.30 9.68 -1.98
N GLU A 859 -19.04 10.82 -2.61
CA GLU A 859 -19.93 11.98 -2.59
C GLU A 859 -21.25 11.77 -3.35
N PHE A 860 -21.34 10.70 -4.15
CA PHE A 860 -22.53 10.33 -4.94
C PHE A 860 -23.22 9.07 -4.41
N VAL A 861 -22.62 8.41 -3.41
CA VAL A 861 -23.24 7.29 -2.72
C VAL A 861 -24.37 7.83 -1.83
N PRO A 862 -25.56 7.20 -1.83
CA PRO A 862 -26.64 7.60 -0.94
C PRO A 862 -26.20 7.55 0.52
N LYS A 863 -26.64 8.53 1.31
CA LYS A 863 -26.27 8.65 2.71
C LYS A 863 -26.61 7.35 3.47
N ASP A 864 -25.73 6.97 4.40
CA ASP A 864 -25.89 5.82 5.29
C ASP A 864 -26.02 4.45 4.57
N THR A 865 -25.63 4.36 3.29
CA THR A 865 -25.62 3.12 2.52
C THR A 865 -24.24 2.44 2.58
N PRO A 866 -24.16 1.15 2.96
CA PRO A 866 -22.92 0.39 2.87
C PRO A 866 -22.44 0.33 1.41
N TRP A 867 -21.16 0.60 1.21
CA TRP A 867 -20.59 0.82 -0.12
C TRP A 867 -19.16 0.29 -0.24
N ILE A 868 -18.91 -0.35 -1.37
CA ILE A 868 -17.61 -0.85 -1.80
C ILE A 868 -17.32 -0.30 -3.19
N HIS A 869 -16.18 0.36 -3.35
CA HIS A 869 -15.59 0.62 -4.66
C HIS A 869 -14.41 -0.31 -4.90
N ILE A 870 -14.38 -0.98 -6.05
CA ILE A 870 -13.27 -1.82 -6.50
C ILE A 870 -12.59 -1.17 -7.71
N ASP A 871 -11.36 -0.67 -7.50
CA ASP A 871 -10.49 -0.23 -8.60
C ASP A 871 -9.67 -1.43 -9.11
N MET A 872 -10.06 -1.93 -10.28
CA MET A 872 -9.48 -3.10 -10.93
C MET A 872 -8.51 -2.74 -12.07
N ALA A 873 -8.12 -1.47 -12.24
CA ALA A 873 -7.25 -1.04 -13.34
C ALA A 873 -5.91 -1.80 -13.38
N GLY A 874 -5.34 -2.13 -12.21
CA GLY A 874 -4.12 -2.92 -12.11
C GLY A 874 -4.27 -4.36 -12.60
N ILE A 875 -5.43 -4.99 -12.36
CA ILE A 875 -5.62 -6.43 -12.60
C ILE A 875 -6.30 -6.76 -13.94
N LYS A 876 -6.57 -5.76 -14.79
CA LYS A 876 -7.18 -5.98 -16.12
C LYS A 876 -6.28 -6.81 -17.05
N GLY A 877 -4.96 -6.64 -16.91
CA GLY A 877 -3.93 -7.40 -17.62
C GLY A 877 -3.43 -8.62 -16.83
N PRO A 878 -2.68 -9.53 -17.49
CA PRO A 878 -2.19 -10.76 -16.89
C PRO A 878 -1.28 -10.49 -15.68
N SER A 879 -1.25 -11.44 -14.75
CA SER A 879 -0.33 -11.48 -13.61
C SER A 879 0.55 -12.71 -13.69
N ASP A 880 1.84 -12.56 -13.40
CA ASP A 880 2.81 -13.66 -13.49
C ASP A 880 2.61 -14.74 -12.41
N ASP A 881 1.85 -14.43 -11.35
CA ASP A 881 1.56 -15.34 -10.24
C ASP A 881 0.19 -16.05 -10.35
N GLN A 882 -0.65 -15.66 -11.30
CA GLN A 882 -1.86 -16.40 -11.65
C GLN A 882 -1.68 -17.06 -13.01
N ILE A 883 -0.89 -18.13 -13.04
CA ILE A 883 -0.44 -18.72 -14.31
C ILE A 883 -1.58 -19.21 -15.21
N TYR A 884 -2.77 -19.43 -14.65
CA TYR A 884 -3.99 -19.83 -15.36
C TYR A 884 -4.71 -18.65 -16.06
N THR A 885 -4.18 -17.44 -15.94
CA THR A 885 -4.62 -16.24 -16.69
C THR A 885 -3.52 -15.66 -17.60
N LEU A 886 -2.38 -16.37 -17.74
CA LEU A 886 -1.25 -15.93 -18.57
C LEU A 886 -1.58 -15.87 -20.06
N GLY A 887 -1.00 -14.87 -20.73
CA GLY A 887 -1.16 -14.57 -22.14
C GLY A 887 -1.30 -13.06 -22.34
N ARG A 888 -0.96 -12.52 -23.52
CA ARG A 888 -1.25 -11.12 -23.87
C ARG A 888 -2.77 -10.91 -24.08
N SER A 889 -3.57 -11.14 -23.04
CA SER A 889 -5.03 -11.04 -23.05
C SER A 889 -5.56 -10.45 -21.76
N MET A 890 -6.75 -9.85 -21.83
CA MET A 890 -7.51 -9.39 -20.68
C MET A 890 -7.93 -10.56 -19.77
N THR A 891 -7.99 -10.31 -18.47
CA THR A 891 -8.11 -11.38 -17.46
C THR A 891 -9.55 -11.63 -16.98
N GLY A 892 -10.46 -10.67 -17.17
CA GLY A 892 -11.83 -10.73 -16.64
C GLY A 892 -11.87 -10.81 -15.11
N ARG A 893 -10.76 -10.48 -14.43
CA ARG A 893 -10.69 -10.43 -12.97
C ARG A 893 -11.38 -9.15 -12.47
N PRO A 894 -11.94 -9.13 -11.25
CA PRO A 894 -12.01 -10.20 -10.26
C PRO A 894 -13.39 -10.90 -10.21
N MET A 895 -13.99 -11.23 -11.36
CA MET A 895 -15.39 -11.72 -11.46
C MET A 895 -15.71 -12.85 -10.48
N ARG A 896 -14.81 -13.83 -10.31
CA ARG A 896 -15.01 -14.96 -9.40
C ARG A 896 -15.15 -14.51 -7.95
N THR A 897 -14.37 -13.52 -7.52
CA THR A 897 -14.48 -12.94 -6.18
C THR A 897 -15.83 -12.29 -5.96
N LEU A 898 -16.37 -11.59 -6.96
CA LEU A 898 -17.68 -10.95 -6.84
C LEU A 898 -18.79 -12.00 -6.63
N VAL A 899 -18.74 -13.11 -7.36
CA VAL A 899 -19.71 -14.22 -7.20
C VAL A 899 -19.58 -14.87 -5.82
N GLU A 900 -18.37 -15.17 -5.36
CA GLU A 900 -18.14 -15.76 -4.04
C GLU A 900 -18.53 -14.79 -2.91
N PHE A 901 -18.28 -13.50 -3.09
CA PHE A 901 -18.68 -12.45 -2.15
C PHE A 901 -20.21 -12.36 -2.01
N ILE A 902 -20.93 -12.35 -3.14
CA ILE A 902 -22.41 -12.35 -3.15
C ILE A 902 -22.94 -13.63 -2.48
N TYR A 903 -22.36 -14.79 -2.79
CA TYR A 903 -22.72 -16.06 -2.15
C TYR A 903 -22.53 -16.03 -0.62
N LYS A 904 -21.45 -15.43 -0.13
CA LYS A 904 -21.25 -15.24 1.33
C LYS A 904 -22.25 -14.26 1.93
N CYS A 905 -22.67 -13.25 1.17
CA CYS A 905 -23.68 -12.29 1.62
C CYS A 905 -25.11 -12.83 1.60
N SER A 906 -25.39 -13.93 0.86
CA SER A 906 -26.71 -14.56 0.75
C SER A 906 -26.99 -15.64 1.80
N LYS A 907 -25.98 -16.07 2.57
CA LYS A 907 -26.10 -17.10 3.62
C LYS A 907 -26.45 -16.54 5.01
N MET A 908 -26.87 -15.29 5.07
CA MET A 908 -27.40 -14.61 6.25
C MET A 908 -28.83 -14.21 5.96
#